data_AF-A0A9D6FRP9-F1
#
_entry.id   AF-A0A9D6FRP9-F1
#
_cell.length_a   1.000
_cell.length_b   1.000
_cell.length_c   1.000
_cell.angle_alpha   90.00
_cell.angle_beta   90.00
_cell.angle_gamma   90.00
#
_symmetry.space_group_name_H-M   'P 1'
#
loop_
_entity.id
_entity.type
_entity.pdbx_description
1 polymer ?
#
loop_
_entity_poly.entity_id
_entity_poly.type
_entity_poly.pdbx_seq_one_letter_code
_entity_poly.pdbx_strand_id
1 'polypeptide(L)'
;DPREVVKKENCNQCHVNLEKHGSRRRDTKLCVLCHTAGMEDTNDPAIEGGTPDVTLEFKVMIHRIHNAAHLPSAVGVQTNASGVRTYNNVPKPYVVVDDTEVDDMSEVGFPVWPNMSYAMPRNKGYGALSGTGLNGKTYQANDDTIRTGAAECSKCHGAGSGFTAPAQGNIAYTQPSRRVCGACHDDVQFGLNNGSGYCFVKNDTSGMPTQLNDSACATCHSPAIETDLSVTRVHVHPLNNSTYNPGFNAAITAITPSSGTTLDPGETLAYTFSISQTAGVFDPTLANQTLYFVLAGPTNNRNLIHYTSISAKVLTGAGPYTINVPQPVSLAYVGNDIAGLQTWPTTGGTPLWQSADATAVNNSTTVYEVTSYAPASGGLSTLTIAGAVNDDYVTVGLIDNFRKGEYVVIDRGFAGEEYLQLAGVVSDTSITTGPGKLYFIGTSMYSTLSRVRLRNPHIAGAEIREVTLTARTVTTQYTVTGATGLITEVAGFTNAGNGVVVSYTTNWTMPATYPPPYGDSTAIGESWGEWQGKSIAEGTYTLGFWVGRSSIAVIFPPGQGESTSYTAPSLLASGGDFLVGGATEIEPYGFISSPDNCKACHNDPQFHGGSRRGAATCLMCHGQAGAEDGPQRVWTQSTAATPVYPLATAGTSINYRTMLHKIHRGSGLFYASTYAVVGNGGTAHYYDEITFPPMPGGVKHCDKCHGSSNDAWKEPSDRAHPTEQVGPMTRWRPVCGSCHDAPDNSAHFDLMTAPSGAESCGTCHGLGKVYNIQMMHKNR
;
A
#
# COMPACT_ATOMS: atom_id res chain seq x y z
N ASP A 1 17.49 -44.82 2.06
CA ASP A 1 17.50 -43.45 2.63
C ASP A 1 16.09 -42.92 2.83
N PRO A 2 15.83 -42.17 3.92
CA PRO A 2 14.53 -41.52 4.13
C PRO A 2 14.27 -40.42 3.09
N ARG A 3 13.02 -40.27 2.63
CA ARG A 3 12.61 -39.22 1.67
C ARG A 3 12.12 -37.95 2.39
N GLU A 4 12.93 -36.90 2.48
CA GLU A 4 12.60 -35.63 3.17
C GLU A 4 12.75 -34.42 2.23
N VAL A 5 11.70 -34.15 1.45
CA VAL A 5 11.64 -33.03 0.47
C VAL A 5 11.11 -31.74 1.09
N VAL A 6 10.33 -31.85 2.17
CA VAL A 6 9.76 -30.75 2.95
C VAL A 6 9.79 -31.07 4.43
N LYS A 7 9.73 -30.04 5.27
CA LYS A 7 9.69 -30.12 6.73
C LYS A 7 8.38 -29.58 7.25
N LYS A 8 7.80 -30.22 8.27
CA LYS A 8 6.59 -29.73 8.95
C LYS A 8 6.81 -28.34 9.54
N GLU A 9 8.03 -28.07 10.01
CA GLU A 9 8.42 -26.80 10.62
C GLU A 9 8.30 -25.64 9.63
N ASN A 10 8.49 -25.89 8.33
CA ASN A 10 8.29 -24.91 7.27
C ASN A 10 6.79 -24.61 7.07
N CYS A 11 5.94 -25.64 7.11
CA CYS A 11 4.48 -25.48 7.05
C CYS A 11 3.96 -24.67 8.27
N ASN A 12 4.48 -24.97 9.47
CA ASN A 12 4.04 -24.37 10.73
C ASN A 12 4.47 -22.91 10.92
N GLN A 13 5.35 -22.38 10.05
CA GLN A 13 5.59 -20.93 9.99
C GLN A 13 4.26 -20.19 9.79
N CYS A 14 3.46 -20.66 8.82
CA CYS A 14 2.08 -20.21 8.62
C CYS A 14 1.10 -20.96 9.50
N HIS A 15 1.08 -22.29 9.41
CA HIS A 15 -0.03 -23.12 9.87
C HIS A 15 -0.07 -23.44 11.37
N VAL A 16 0.65 -22.76 12.27
CA VAL A 16 0.75 -23.06 13.75
C VAL A 16 1.06 -24.53 14.04
N ASN A 17 0.06 -25.41 13.89
CA ASN A 17 0.19 -26.85 13.83
C ASN A 17 -0.56 -27.38 12.60
N LEU A 18 0.16 -27.71 11.51
CA LEU A 18 -0.39 -28.38 10.33
C LEU A 18 -1.14 -29.64 10.77
N GLU A 19 -2.44 -29.67 10.53
CA GLU A 19 -3.28 -30.82 10.87
C GLU A 19 -4.48 -30.94 9.90
N LYS A 20 -4.86 -32.17 9.55
CA LYS A 20 -6.06 -32.49 8.73
C LYS A 20 -6.66 -33.83 9.18
N HIS A 21 -7.87 -34.11 8.69
CA HIS A 21 -8.69 -35.28 9.01
C HIS A 21 -8.96 -35.43 10.52
N GLY A 22 -9.69 -34.48 11.09
CA GLY A 22 -10.04 -34.45 12.51
C GLY A 22 -8.81 -34.35 13.42
N SER A 23 -7.79 -33.61 12.99
CA SER A 23 -6.52 -33.40 13.69
C SER A 23 -5.71 -34.68 13.95
N ARG A 24 -6.01 -35.79 13.27
CA ARG A 24 -5.32 -37.10 13.44
C ARG A 24 -3.98 -37.18 12.70
N ARG A 25 -3.84 -36.43 11.60
CA ARG A 25 -2.60 -36.40 10.80
C ARG A 25 -1.96 -35.02 10.89
N ARG A 26 -0.72 -34.97 11.41
CA ARG A 26 -0.03 -33.72 11.77
C ARG A 26 1.42 -33.62 11.29
N ASP A 27 1.88 -34.60 10.53
CA ASP A 27 3.29 -34.67 10.12
C ASP A 27 3.38 -35.00 8.64
N THR A 28 4.20 -34.25 7.90
CA THR A 28 4.39 -34.48 6.46
C THR A 28 4.89 -35.90 6.19
N LYS A 29 5.65 -36.50 7.11
CA LYS A 29 6.12 -37.89 7.03
C LYS A 29 4.98 -38.90 7.09
N LEU A 30 3.88 -38.56 7.76
CA LEU A 30 2.67 -39.38 7.78
C LEU A 30 1.84 -39.16 6.52
N CYS A 31 1.70 -37.91 6.07
CA CYS A 31 0.89 -37.57 4.89
C CYS A 31 1.35 -38.33 3.64
N VAL A 32 2.66 -38.40 3.40
CA VAL A 32 3.25 -39.05 2.22
C VAL A 32 3.09 -40.58 2.19
N LEU A 33 2.65 -41.22 3.28
CA LEU A 33 2.34 -42.65 3.31
C LEU A 33 1.00 -42.97 2.65
N CYS A 34 0.07 -42.01 2.63
CA CYS A 34 -1.24 -42.16 2.00
C CYS A 34 -1.29 -41.41 0.66
N HIS A 35 -0.84 -40.15 0.64
CA HIS A 35 -0.81 -39.25 -0.53
C HIS A 35 0.30 -39.62 -1.52
N THR A 36 0.19 -40.83 -2.08
CA THR A 36 1.18 -41.50 -2.92
C THR A 36 0.90 -41.31 -4.42
N ALA A 37 1.85 -41.74 -5.25
CA ALA A 37 1.68 -41.67 -6.71
C ALA A 37 0.53 -42.58 -7.16
N GLY A 38 -0.41 -42.00 -7.91
CA GLY A 38 -1.62 -42.72 -8.37
C GLY A 38 -2.78 -42.67 -7.37
N MET A 39 -2.63 -41.98 -6.24
CA MET A 39 -3.78 -41.63 -5.41
C MET A 39 -4.65 -40.62 -6.16
N GLU A 40 -5.92 -40.94 -6.25
CA GLU A 40 -6.99 -40.10 -6.77
C GLU A 40 -7.97 -39.82 -5.64
N ASP A 41 -8.65 -38.69 -5.77
CA ASP A 41 -9.73 -38.29 -4.90
C ASP A 41 -10.92 -39.25 -5.06
N THR A 42 -11.91 -39.11 -4.20
CA THR A 42 -13.14 -39.91 -4.25
C THR A 42 -13.83 -39.70 -5.60
N ASN A 43 -13.58 -40.65 -6.50
CA ASN A 43 -14.12 -40.72 -7.85
C ASN A 43 -15.58 -41.23 -7.82
N ASP A 44 -16.41 -40.61 -6.98
CA ASP A 44 -17.82 -40.94 -6.88
C ASP A 44 -18.65 -39.88 -7.64
N PRO A 45 -19.05 -40.15 -8.89
CA PRO A 45 -19.91 -39.24 -9.64
C PRO A 45 -21.33 -39.14 -9.04
N ALA A 46 -21.67 -39.95 -8.02
CA ALA A 46 -22.92 -39.83 -7.28
C ALA A 46 -22.88 -38.75 -6.18
N ILE A 47 -21.70 -38.25 -5.82
CA ILE A 47 -21.56 -37.07 -4.95
C ILE A 47 -21.63 -35.83 -5.86
N GLU A 48 -22.57 -34.93 -5.58
CA GLU A 48 -22.63 -33.64 -6.27
C GLU A 48 -21.34 -32.86 -6.00
N GLY A 49 -20.56 -32.59 -7.05
CA GLY A 49 -19.21 -32.00 -6.91
C GLY A 49 -18.08 -33.02 -6.73
N GLY A 50 -18.34 -34.32 -6.91
CA GLY A 50 -17.29 -35.35 -6.96
C GLY A 50 -16.23 -35.04 -8.03
N THR A 51 -15.01 -35.51 -7.79
CA THR A 51 -13.78 -35.01 -8.45
C THR A 51 -13.04 -36.10 -9.23
N PRO A 52 -13.66 -36.73 -10.26
CA PRO A 52 -12.94 -37.63 -11.17
C PRO A 52 -11.65 -37.00 -11.69
N ASP A 53 -10.58 -37.80 -11.74
CA ASP A 53 -9.25 -37.42 -12.21
C ASP A 53 -8.50 -36.36 -11.36
N VAL A 54 -9.02 -35.97 -10.18
CA VAL A 54 -8.26 -35.16 -9.23
C VAL A 54 -7.29 -36.07 -8.48
N THR A 55 -5.98 -35.87 -8.70
CA THR A 55 -4.96 -36.60 -7.95
C THR A 55 -4.76 -36.01 -6.56
N LEU A 56 -4.63 -36.90 -5.58
CA LEU A 56 -4.23 -36.59 -4.20
C LEU A 56 -2.77 -36.97 -3.93
N GLU A 57 -1.93 -37.14 -4.97
CA GLU A 57 -0.50 -37.30 -4.80
C GLU A 57 0.08 -36.06 -4.10
N PHE A 58 0.81 -36.24 -2.98
CA PHE A 58 1.16 -35.15 -2.06
C PHE A 58 1.82 -33.95 -2.76
N LYS A 59 2.75 -34.23 -3.68
CA LYS A 59 3.47 -33.19 -4.43
C LYS A 59 2.60 -32.45 -5.46
N VAL A 60 1.47 -33.00 -5.87
CA VAL A 60 0.55 -32.34 -6.81
C VAL A 60 -0.49 -31.56 -6.02
N MET A 61 -1.15 -32.23 -5.08
CA MET A 61 -2.17 -31.64 -4.21
C MET A 61 -1.65 -30.39 -3.48
N ILE A 62 -0.48 -30.46 -2.83
CA ILE A 62 0.05 -29.33 -2.05
C ILE A 62 0.36 -28.12 -2.95
N HIS A 63 0.97 -28.30 -4.12
CA HIS A 63 1.20 -27.18 -5.03
C HIS A 63 -0.11 -26.59 -5.55
N ARG A 64 -1.06 -27.46 -5.92
CA ARG A 64 -2.35 -27.04 -6.48
C ARG A 64 -3.21 -26.28 -5.47
N ILE A 65 -3.24 -26.71 -4.20
CA ILE A 65 -3.89 -25.97 -3.10
C ILE A 65 -3.28 -24.55 -3.00
N HIS A 66 -1.96 -24.43 -2.91
CA HIS A 66 -1.34 -23.13 -2.66
C HIS A 66 -1.31 -22.20 -3.90
N ASN A 67 -1.52 -22.74 -5.11
CA ASN A 67 -1.62 -21.93 -6.32
C ASN A 67 -3.07 -21.74 -6.79
N ALA A 68 -4.08 -22.27 -6.07
CA ALA A 68 -5.42 -22.51 -6.58
C ALA A 68 -6.07 -21.30 -7.27
N ALA A 69 -6.17 -20.15 -6.58
CA ALA A 69 -6.73 -18.91 -7.13
C ALA A 69 -5.97 -18.36 -8.36
N HIS A 70 -4.76 -18.87 -8.59
CA HIS A 70 -3.86 -18.48 -9.68
C HIS A 70 -3.66 -19.59 -10.72
N LEU A 71 -4.39 -20.70 -10.61
CA LEU A 71 -4.38 -21.74 -11.64
C LEU A 71 -4.97 -21.18 -12.93
N PRO A 72 -4.31 -21.39 -14.08
CA PRO A 72 -4.88 -21.03 -15.38
C PRO A 72 -6.32 -21.53 -15.54
N SER A 73 -6.58 -22.80 -15.22
CA SER A 73 -7.92 -23.37 -15.36
C SER A 73 -8.96 -22.71 -14.44
N ALA A 74 -8.59 -22.34 -13.21
CA ALA A 74 -9.45 -21.66 -12.24
C ALA A 74 -9.86 -20.25 -12.68
N VAL A 75 -9.09 -19.60 -13.54
CA VAL A 75 -9.43 -18.30 -14.12
C VAL A 75 -9.95 -18.38 -15.57
N GLY A 76 -10.25 -19.58 -16.06
CA GLY A 76 -10.80 -19.80 -17.41
C GLY A 76 -9.77 -19.75 -18.54
N VAL A 77 -8.48 -19.87 -18.22
CA VAL A 77 -7.37 -19.97 -19.19
C VAL A 77 -7.01 -21.43 -19.42
N GLN A 78 -7.01 -21.86 -20.67
CA GLN A 78 -6.74 -23.25 -21.06
C GLN A 78 -5.91 -23.30 -22.33
N THR A 79 -5.57 -24.50 -22.79
CA THR A 79 -4.94 -24.74 -24.09
C THR A 79 -5.90 -25.52 -24.99
N ASN A 80 -6.05 -25.08 -26.24
CA ASN A 80 -6.88 -25.78 -27.22
C ASN A 80 -6.14 -26.96 -27.87
N ALA A 81 -6.84 -27.73 -28.72
CA ALA A 81 -6.27 -28.88 -29.41
C ALA A 81 -5.07 -28.56 -30.32
N SER A 82 -4.92 -27.30 -30.74
CA SER A 82 -3.77 -26.82 -31.52
C SER A 82 -2.60 -26.38 -30.65
N GLY A 83 -2.68 -26.56 -29.33
CA GLY A 83 -1.63 -26.16 -28.38
C GLY A 83 -1.64 -24.67 -28.04
N VAL A 84 -2.60 -23.88 -28.53
CA VAL A 84 -2.65 -22.42 -28.32
C VAL A 84 -3.45 -22.10 -27.06
N ARG A 85 -2.91 -21.20 -26.23
CA ARG A 85 -3.61 -20.68 -25.03
C ARG A 85 -4.89 -19.91 -25.41
N THR A 86 -5.98 -20.15 -24.69
CA THR A 86 -7.29 -19.50 -24.86
C THR A 86 -7.77 -18.94 -23.52
N TYR A 87 -8.52 -17.83 -23.55
CA TYR A 87 -8.97 -17.09 -22.35
C TYR A 87 -10.50 -17.07 -22.18
N ASN A 88 -11.25 -17.58 -23.15
CA ASN A 88 -12.71 -17.57 -23.15
C ASN A 88 -13.27 -18.96 -22.83
N ASN A 89 -12.82 -19.55 -21.73
CA ASN A 89 -13.30 -20.85 -21.28
C ASN A 89 -14.04 -20.71 -19.94
N VAL A 90 -14.88 -21.70 -19.64
CA VAL A 90 -15.53 -21.80 -18.34
C VAL A 90 -14.44 -22.05 -17.28
N PRO A 91 -14.35 -21.21 -16.23
CA PRO A 91 -13.48 -21.47 -15.08
C PRO A 91 -13.70 -22.87 -14.50
N LYS A 92 -12.61 -23.56 -14.17
CA LYS A 92 -12.64 -24.88 -13.55
C LYS A 92 -12.14 -24.76 -12.11
N PRO A 93 -13.03 -24.80 -11.11
CA PRO A 93 -12.61 -24.72 -9.71
C PRO A 93 -11.74 -25.92 -9.33
N TYR A 94 -10.85 -25.73 -8.36
CA TYR A 94 -10.10 -26.82 -7.75
C TYR A 94 -10.81 -27.30 -6.49
N VAL A 95 -11.50 -28.43 -6.63
CA VAL A 95 -12.33 -29.03 -5.58
C VAL A 95 -11.71 -30.35 -5.13
N VAL A 96 -11.83 -30.68 -3.84
CA VAL A 96 -11.39 -31.95 -3.24
C VAL A 96 -12.48 -32.48 -2.31
N VAL A 97 -12.69 -33.79 -2.25
CA VAL A 97 -13.66 -34.43 -1.34
C VAL A 97 -12.94 -34.97 -0.09
N ASP A 98 -13.25 -34.44 1.10
CA ASP A 98 -12.80 -34.96 2.39
C ASP A 98 -13.97 -35.70 3.06
N ASP A 99 -13.90 -37.04 3.07
CA ASP A 99 -14.97 -37.95 3.50
C ASP A 99 -16.30 -37.77 2.73
N THR A 100 -17.16 -36.84 3.15
CA THR A 100 -18.43 -36.49 2.49
C THR A 100 -18.56 -35.00 2.18
N GLU A 101 -17.55 -34.19 2.54
CA GLU A 101 -17.54 -32.74 2.35
C GLU A 101 -16.77 -32.39 1.09
N VAL A 102 -17.33 -31.49 0.30
CA VAL A 102 -16.73 -30.97 -0.94
C VAL A 102 -16.03 -29.66 -0.58
N ASP A 103 -14.70 -29.71 -0.46
CA ASP A 103 -13.86 -28.56 -0.18
C ASP A 103 -13.48 -27.86 -1.50
N ASP A 104 -14.00 -26.65 -1.74
CA ASP A 104 -13.53 -25.79 -2.84
C ASP A 104 -12.30 -25.00 -2.40
N MET A 105 -11.15 -25.28 -3.02
CA MET A 105 -9.88 -24.63 -2.74
C MET A 105 -9.61 -23.45 -3.67
N SER A 106 -10.51 -23.12 -4.59
CA SER A 106 -10.27 -22.15 -5.68
C SER A 106 -9.97 -20.73 -5.20
N GLU A 107 -10.31 -20.39 -3.96
CA GLU A 107 -10.01 -19.09 -3.36
C GLU A 107 -8.65 -19.06 -2.63
N VAL A 108 -7.98 -20.21 -2.48
CA VAL A 108 -6.69 -20.26 -1.79
C VAL A 108 -5.61 -19.58 -2.64
N GLY A 109 -5.07 -18.49 -2.12
CA GLY A 109 -3.92 -17.76 -2.67
C GLY A 109 -2.71 -17.86 -1.74
N PHE A 110 -1.50 -17.98 -2.32
CA PHE A 110 -0.27 -18.02 -1.53
C PHE A 110 0.10 -16.59 -1.08
N PRO A 111 0.08 -16.28 0.24
CA PRO A 111 0.10 -14.91 0.72
C PRO A 111 1.55 -14.37 0.84
N VAL A 112 2.34 -14.45 -0.23
CA VAL A 112 3.77 -14.12 -0.21
C VAL A 112 4.10 -13.04 -1.23
N TRP A 113 4.54 -11.89 -0.72
CA TRP A 113 5.11 -10.82 -1.54
C TRP A 113 6.46 -11.21 -2.14
N PRO A 114 6.83 -10.64 -3.29
CA PRO A 114 6.09 -9.66 -4.07
C PRO A 114 4.96 -10.24 -4.93
N ASN A 115 4.99 -11.55 -5.23
CA ASN A 115 4.06 -12.21 -6.16
C ASN A 115 2.58 -11.98 -5.83
N MET A 116 2.22 -11.95 -4.54
CA MET A 116 0.85 -11.68 -4.09
C MET A 116 0.29 -10.35 -4.63
N SER A 117 1.12 -9.34 -4.89
CA SER A 117 0.67 -8.01 -5.35
C SER A 117 1.25 -7.59 -6.70
N TYR A 118 2.31 -8.24 -7.14
CA TYR A 118 3.02 -7.91 -8.38
C TYR A 118 3.20 -9.18 -9.19
N ALA A 119 2.62 -9.17 -10.38
CA ALA A 119 2.75 -10.26 -11.31
C ALA A 119 4.19 -10.40 -11.79
N MET A 120 4.65 -11.63 -12.01
CA MET A 120 5.91 -11.94 -12.70
C MET A 120 6.00 -11.26 -14.08
N PRO A 121 7.19 -11.10 -14.70
CA PRO A 121 7.35 -10.42 -15.98
C PRO A 121 6.40 -10.92 -17.08
N ARG A 122 5.89 -9.98 -17.89
CA ARG A 122 4.99 -10.25 -19.00
C ARG A 122 5.67 -11.10 -20.07
N ASN A 123 4.95 -12.10 -20.56
CA ASN A 123 5.34 -12.83 -21.75
C ASN A 123 5.07 -12.00 -23.01
N LYS A 124 5.83 -12.26 -24.07
CA LYS A 124 5.54 -11.72 -25.40
C LYS A 124 4.14 -12.11 -25.87
N GLY A 125 3.40 -11.14 -26.41
CA GLY A 125 2.01 -11.25 -26.83
C GLY A 125 1.01 -10.75 -25.78
N TYR A 126 1.43 -10.38 -24.56
CA TYR A 126 0.53 -9.83 -23.54
C TYR A 126 -0.16 -8.54 -24.00
N GLY A 127 0.59 -7.61 -24.60
CA GLY A 127 0.03 -6.33 -25.08
C GLY A 127 -1.01 -6.49 -26.20
N ALA A 128 -1.02 -7.63 -26.89
CA ALA A 128 -1.99 -7.94 -27.94
C ALA A 128 -3.26 -8.65 -27.42
N LEU A 129 -3.29 -9.08 -26.15
CA LEU A 129 -4.46 -9.72 -25.56
C LEU A 129 -5.62 -8.72 -25.49
N SER A 130 -6.73 -9.06 -26.13
CA SER A 130 -7.95 -8.24 -26.14
C SER A 130 -9.19 -9.13 -26.05
N GLY A 131 -10.15 -8.71 -25.23
CA GLY A 131 -11.36 -9.46 -24.92
C GLY A 131 -11.58 -9.67 -23.42
N THR A 132 -12.73 -10.24 -23.11
CA THR A 132 -13.20 -10.52 -21.75
C THR A 132 -13.47 -12.01 -21.62
N GLY A 133 -12.92 -12.66 -20.60
CA GLY A 133 -13.17 -14.06 -20.30
C GLY A 133 -14.57 -14.28 -19.75
N LEU A 134 -15.00 -15.54 -19.67
CA LEU A 134 -16.32 -15.90 -19.13
C LEU A 134 -16.46 -15.56 -17.64
N ASN A 135 -15.36 -15.30 -16.94
CA ASN A 135 -15.34 -14.80 -15.57
C ASN A 135 -15.51 -13.27 -15.46
N GLY A 136 -15.76 -12.57 -16.57
CA GLY A 136 -15.94 -11.12 -16.60
C GLY A 136 -14.65 -10.29 -16.53
N LYS A 137 -13.49 -10.92 -16.32
CA LYS A 137 -12.18 -10.24 -16.31
C LYS A 137 -11.62 -10.12 -17.73
N THR A 138 -10.83 -9.08 -18.00
CA THR A 138 -10.12 -8.97 -19.29
C THR A 138 -9.09 -10.09 -19.41
N TYR A 139 -8.71 -10.45 -20.63
CA TYR A 139 -7.67 -11.48 -20.85
C TYR A 139 -6.33 -11.11 -20.19
N GLN A 140 -5.98 -9.82 -20.20
CA GLN A 140 -4.79 -9.31 -19.50
C GLN A 140 -4.90 -9.48 -17.98
N ALA A 141 -6.06 -9.19 -17.39
CA ALA A 141 -6.28 -9.39 -15.95
C ALA A 141 -6.21 -10.86 -15.54
N ASN A 142 -6.71 -11.78 -16.38
CA ASN A 142 -6.53 -13.22 -16.15
C ASN A 142 -5.06 -13.64 -16.25
N ASP A 143 -4.31 -13.13 -17.24
CA ASP A 143 -2.86 -13.39 -17.35
C ASP A 143 -2.06 -12.83 -16.16
N ASP A 144 -2.39 -11.62 -15.69
CA ASP A 144 -1.82 -11.04 -14.47
C ASP A 144 -2.15 -11.89 -13.22
N THR A 145 -3.37 -12.44 -13.13
CA THR A 145 -3.76 -13.33 -12.01
C THR A 145 -2.93 -14.61 -11.98
N ILE A 146 -2.68 -15.23 -13.13
CA ILE A 146 -1.81 -16.42 -13.22
C ILE A 146 -0.37 -16.07 -12.81
N ARG A 147 0.14 -14.91 -13.25
CA ARG A 147 1.51 -14.46 -12.96
C ARG A 147 1.71 -13.95 -11.52
N THR A 148 0.66 -13.78 -10.74
CA THR A 148 0.73 -13.52 -9.28
C THR A 148 0.73 -14.80 -8.44
N GLY A 149 0.68 -15.98 -9.09
CA GLY A 149 0.76 -17.27 -8.42
C GLY A 149 2.06 -17.55 -7.68
N ALA A 150 2.10 -18.71 -7.01
CA ALA A 150 3.17 -19.10 -6.12
C ALA A 150 4.50 -19.31 -6.86
N ALA A 151 5.52 -18.51 -6.53
CA ALA A 151 6.89 -18.68 -7.04
C ALA A 151 7.95 -18.79 -5.92
N GLU A 152 7.62 -18.48 -4.67
CA GLU A 152 8.60 -18.48 -3.58
C GLU A 152 8.80 -19.91 -2.99
N CYS A 153 9.46 -20.78 -3.75
CA CYS A 153 9.68 -22.19 -3.41
C CYS A 153 10.39 -22.39 -2.06
N SER A 154 11.20 -21.41 -1.65
CA SER A 154 12.01 -21.43 -0.42
C SER A 154 11.18 -21.58 0.86
N LYS A 155 9.91 -21.16 0.84
CA LYS A 155 8.96 -21.26 1.96
C LYS A 155 8.59 -22.70 2.31
N CYS A 156 8.72 -23.65 1.39
CA CYS A 156 8.45 -25.07 1.65
C CYS A 156 9.72 -25.92 1.54
N HIS A 157 10.53 -25.66 0.50
CA HIS A 157 11.70 -26.45 0.16
C HIS A 157 13.00 -25.96 0.81
N GLY A 158 12.93 -24.88 1.60
CA GLY A 158 14.00 -24.36 2.46
C GLY A 158 15.22 -23.82 1.70
N ALA A 159 15.40 -22.50 1.75
CA ALA A 159 16.63 -21.79 1.34
C ALA A 159 16.57 -20.29 1.71
N GLY A 160 15.67 -19.88 2.63
CA GLY A 160 15.38 -18.48 2.95
C GLY A 160 15.36 -18.20 4.45
N SER A 161 15.23 -16.92 4.84
CA SER A 161 15.20 -16.50 6.25
C SER A 161 14.03 -17.15 7.02
N GLY A 162 14.36 -17.90 8.08
CA GLY A 162 13.38 -18.54 8.95
C GLY A 162 12.89 -19.94 8.52
N PHE A 163 13.29 -20.42 7.34
CA PHE A 163 12.89 -21.74 6.82
C PHE A 163 14.06 -22.71 6.81
N THR A 164 13.84 -23.91 7.37
CA THR A 164 14.91 -24.90 7.48
C THR A 164 14.98 -25.73 6.19
N ALA A 165 16.18 -25.86 5.62
CA ALA A 165 16.43 -26.73 4.47
C ALA A 165 16.08 -28.20 4.82
N PRO A 166 15.15 -28.85 4.08
CA PRO A 166 14.93 -30.29 4.12
C PRO A 166 16.14 -31.02 3.52
N ALA A 167 16.43 -32.23 4.01
CA ALA A 167 17.60 -32.99 3.54
C ALA A 167 17.63 -33.22 2.02
N GLN A 168 16.46 -33.27 1.37
CA GLN A 168 16.30 -33.46 -0.07
C GLN A 168 15.41 -32.36 -0.68
N GLY A 169 15.42 -31.16 -0.12
CA GLY A 169 14.65 -30.02 -0.65
C GLY A 169 15.02 -29.66 -2.10
N ASN A 170 16.27 -29.93 -2.49
CA ASN A 170 16.77 -29.71 -3.85
C ASN A 170 16.07 -30.55 -4.94
N ILE A 171 15.32 -31.59 -4.57
CA ILE A 171 14.50 -32.37 -5.51
C ILE A 171 13.50 -31.47 -6.25
N ALA A 172 12.99 -30.42 -5.60
CA ALA A 172 12.07 -29.46 -6.21
C ALA A 172 12.66 -28.76 -7.46
N TYR A 173 13.97 -28.64 -7.53
CA TYR A 173 14.67 -27.96 -8.61
C TYR A 173 15.33 -28.94 -9.59
N THR A 174 15.78 -30.10 -9.11
CA THR A 174 16.60 -31.05 -9.88
C THR A 174 15.81 -32.16 -10.56
N GLN A 175 14.55 -32.38 -10.16
CA GLN A 175 13.71 -33.46 -10.70
C GLN A 175 12.36 -32.94 -11.22
N PRO A 176 12.35 -32.09 -12.27
CA PRO A 176 11.11 -31.64 -12.90
C PRO A 176 10.33 -32.83 -13.48
N SER A 177 9.01 -32.82 -13.34
CA SER A 177 8.11 -33.83 -13.89
C SER A 177 6.78 -33.22 -14.30
N ARG A 178 6.11 -33.79 -15.31
CA ARG A 178 4.85 -33.25 -15.83
C ARG A 178 3.77 -33.11 -14.75
N ARG A 179 3.73 -34.05 -13.80
CA ARG A 179 2.76 -34.01 -12.67
C ARG A 179 2.99 -32.85 -11.73
N VAL A 180 4.24 -32.54 -11.38
CA VAL A 180 4.55 -31.43 -10.45
C VAL A 180 4.39 -30.09 -11.16
N CYS A 181 4.96 -29.95 -12.36
CA CYS A 181 4.88 -28.70 -13.10
C CYS A 181 3.43 -28.38 -13.49
N GLY A 182 2.67 -29.39 -13.92
CA GLY A 182 1.25 -29.28 -14.25
C GLY A 182 0.34 -29.04 -13.04
N ALA A 183 0.85 -29.14 -11.81
CA ALA A 183 0.08 -28.79 -10.61
C ALA A 183 -0.20 -27.28 -10.52
N CYS A 184 0.71 -26.44 -11.05
CA CYS A 184 0.54 -24.99 -11.15
C CYS A 184 0.31 -24.54 -12.61
N HIS A 185 0.99 -25.15 -13.57
CA HIS A 185 0.86 -24.88 -15.00
C HIS A 185 -0.15 -25.83 -15.65
N ASP A 186 -1.39 -25.79 -15.17
CA ASP A 186 -2.44 -26.75 -15.57
C ASP A 186 -3.08 -26.46 -16.94
N ASP A 187 -2.64 -25.39 -17.62
CA ASP A 187 -2.92 -25.12 -19.02
C ASP A 187 -1.92 -25.81 -19.97
N VAL A 188 -0.81 -26.37 -19.48
CA VAL A 188 0.17 -27.05 -20.34
C VAL A 188 -0.27 -28.49 -20.61
N GLN A 189 -0.57 -28.80 -21.87
CA GLN A 189 -1.02 -30.13 -22.28
C GLN A 189 0.16 -31.03 -22.68
N PHE A 190 1.03 -31.41 -21.74
CA PHE A 190 2.32 -32.07 -22.03
C PHE A 190 2.29 -33.19 -23.08
N GLY A 191 1.26 -34.05 -23.11
CA GLY A 191 1.12 -35.15 -24.04
C GLY A 191 0.49 -34.82 -25.40
N LEU A 192 0.08 -33.57 -25.63
CA LEU A 192 -0.58 -33.14 -26.85
C LEU A 192 0.35 -33.29 -28.05
N ASN A 193 -0.04 -34.15 -28.99
CA ASN A 193 0.62 -34.33 -30.27
C ASN A 193 -0.33 -33.88 -31.38
N ASN A 194 -0.23 -32.61 -31.76
CA ASN A 194 -1.13 -31.93 -32.69
C ASN A 194 -0.50 -31.71 -34.09
N GLY A 195 0.59 -32.43 -34.41
CA GLY A 195 1.32 -32.27 -35.68
C GLY A 195 2.21 -31.02 -35.77
N SER A 196 2.04 -30.03 -34.88
CA SER A 196 2.93 -28.86 -34.77
C SER A 196 4.19 -29.13 -33.93
N GLY A 197 4.17 -30.21 -33.13
CA GLY A 197 5.24 -30.58 -32.21
C GLY A 197 5.23 -29.81 -30.88
N TYR A 198 4.26 -28.93 -30.65
CA TYR A 198 4.12 -28.13 -29.43
C TYR A 198 2.91 -28.55 -28.59
N CYS A 199 3.13 -28.73 -27.28
CA CYS A 199 2.10 -29.00 -26.28
C CYS A 199 1.53 -27.74 -25.61
N PHE A 200 2.19 -26.60 -25.82
CA PHE A 200 1.77 -25.29 -25.34
C PHE A 200 2.43 -24.24 -26.22
N VAL A 201 1.67 -23.25 -26.68
CA VAL A 201 2.14 -22.08 -27.40
C VAL A 201 1.59 -20.88 -26.65
N LYS A 202 2.48 -20.01 -26.22
CA LYS A 202 2.09 -18.79 -25.48
C LYS A 202 1.40 -17.81 -26.44
N ASN A 203 1.17 -16.57 -26.00
CA ASN A 203 0.47 -15.54 -26.80
C ASN A 203 1.24 -15.08 -28.07
N ASP A 204 2.25 -15.83 -28.54
CA ASP A 204 3.05 -15.60 -29.76
C ASP A 204 3.29 -16.93 -30.53
N THR A 205 4.45 -17.11 -31.18
CA THR A 205 4.85 -18.35 -31.89
C THR A 205 5.80 -19.26 -31.12
N SER A 206 6.17 -18.92 -29.89
CA SER A 206 7.08 -19.71 -29.06
C SER A 206 6.30 -20.65 -28.15
N GLY A 207 6.76 -21.88 -27.99
CA GLY A 207 6.01 -22.89 -27.26
C GLY A 207 6.88 -23.94 -26.58
N MET A 208 6.25 -24.73 -25.73
CA MET A 208 6.81 -25.92 -25.14
C MET A 208 6.63 -27.10 -26.11
N PRO A 209 7.68 -27.85 -26.47
CA PRO A 209 7.56 -29.04 -27.31
C PRO A 209 6.88 -30.18 -26.55
N THR A 210 6.15 -31.04 -27.27
CA THR A 210 5.45 -32.20 -26.71
C THR A 210 6.36 -33.07 -25.83
N GLN A 211 5.89 -33.40 -24.62
CA GLN A 211 6.60 -34.24 -23.63
C GLN A 211 5.78 -35.51 -23.32
N LEU A 212 6.16 -36.62 -23.95
CA LEU A 212 5.51 -37.92 -23.72
C LEU A 212 5.88 -38.56 -22.39
N ASN A 213 6.99 -38.15 -21.78
CA ASN A 213 7.48 -38.62 -20.49
C ASN A 213 8.32 -37.52 -19.79
N ASP A 214 8.87 -37.82 -18.62
CA ASP A 214 9.61 -36.86 -17.80
C ASP A 214 11.13 -36.86 -18.07
N SER A 215 11.65 -37.71 -18.97
CA SER A 215 13.10 -37.95 -19.10
C SER A 215 13.87 -36.77 -19.69
N ALA A 216 13.20 -35.91 -20.47
CA ALA A 216 13.83 -34.76 -21.13
C ALA A 216 13.66 -33.44 -20.36
N CYS A 217 12.85 -33.41 -19.30
CA CYS A 217 12.54 -32.15 -18.60
C CYS A 217 13.80 -31.47 -18.04
N ALA A 218 14.69 -32.26 -17.41
CA ALA A 218 15.93 -31.74 -16.84
C ALA A 218 16.95 -31.29 -17.90
N THR A 219 16.80 -31.69 -19.17
CA THR A 219 17.67 -31.21 -20.26
C THR A 219 17.49 -29.71 -20.51
N CYS A 220 16.31 -29.16 -20.25
CA CYS A 220 16.01 -27.73 -20.44
C CYS A 220 15.83 -26.98 -19.12
N HIS A 221 15.27 -27.64 -18.10
CA HIS A 221 14.87 -27.02 -16.83
C HIS A 221 15.82 -27.33 -15.65
N SER A 222 17.03 -27.84 -15.91
CA SER A 222 18.00 -28.13 -14.86
C SER A 222 18.52 -26.86 -14.19
N PRO A 223 18.77 -26.88 -12.86
CA PRO A 223 19.38 -25.75 -12.15
C PRO A 223 20.84 -25.53 -12.55
N ALA A 224 21.50 -26.51 -13.17
CA ALA A 224 22.87 -26.38 -13.67
C ALA A 224 22.96 -25.57 -14.98
N ILE A 225 21.82 -25.31 -15.61
CA ILE A 225 21.73 -24.56 -16.85
C ILE A 225 21.32 -23.13 -16.47
N GLU A 226 22.26 -22.20 -16.49
CA GLU A 226 22.02 -20.77 -16.20
C GLU A 226 21.27 -20.05 -17.34
N THR A 227 20.27 -20.71 -17.94
CA THR A 227 19.40 -20.14 -18.97
C THR A 227 18.11 -19.62 -18.35
N ASP A 228 17.33 -18.90 -19.16
CA ASP A 228 16.01 -18.38 -18.77
C ASP A 228 14.92 -19.48 -18.69
N LEU A 229 15.30 -20.76 -18.56
CA LEU A 229 14.40 -21.91 -18.39
C LEU A 229 14.66 -22.70 -17.10
N SER A 230 15.74 -22.42 -16.37
CA SER A 230 16.00 -23.07 -15.08
C SER A 230 14.89 -22.77 -14.08
N VAL A 231 14.40 -23.80 -13.39
CA VAL A 231 13.37 -23.67 -12.35
C VAL A 231 13.78 -22.66 -11.28
N THR A 232 15.03 -22.67 -10.83
CA THR A 232 15.50 -21.76 -9.77
C THR A 232 15.54 -20.31 -10.21
N ARG A 233 15.77 -20.04 -11.50
CA ARG A 233 15.89 -18.68 -12.02
C ARG A 233 14.54 -18.07 -12.38
N VAL A 234 13.65 -18.85 -13.00
CA VAL A 234 12.36 -18.36 -13.48
C VAL A 234 11.31 -18.21 -12.38
N HIS A 235 11.52 -18.84 -11.22
CA HIS A 235 10.66 -18.71 -10.03
C HIS A 235 11.19 -17.70 -9.01
N VAL A 236 12.12 -16.82 -9.38
CA VAL A 236 12.54 -15.69 -8.53
C VAL A 236 11.97 -14.41 -9.11
N HIS A 237 11.14 -13.72 -8.31
CA HIS A 237 10.58 -12.45 -8.73
C HIS A 237 11.68 -11.40 -8.96
N PRO A 238 11.60 -10.54 -10.00
CA PRO A 238 12.64 -9.54 -10.28
C PRO A 238 12.99 -8.61 -9.11
N LEU A 239 12.00 -8.26 -8.27
CA LEU A 239 12.22 -7.47 -7.07
C LEU A 239 13.10 -8.17 -6.00
N ASN A 240 13.19 -9.50 -6.05
CA ASN A 240 14.08 -10.30 -5.19
C ASN A 240 15.40 -10.66 -5.88
N ASN A 241 15.64 -10.14 -7.09
CA ASN A 241 16.83 -10.44 -7.88
C ASN A 241 17.73 -9.20 -7.96
N SER A 242 18.97 -9.32 -7.46
CA SER A 242 19.95 -8.24 -7.40
C SER A 242 20.36 -7.67 -8.75
N THR A 243 20.16 -8.42 -9.84
CA THR A 243 20.39 -7.93 -11.21
C THR A 243 19.40 -6.82 -11.59
N TYR A 244 18.15 -6.89 -11.13
CA TYR A 244 17.11 -5.91 -11.45
C TYR A 244 16.90 -4.90 -10.31
N ASN A 245 16.91 -5.38 -9.08
CA ASN A 245 16.75 -4.57 -7.87
C ASN A 245 18.05 -4.60 -7.04
N PRO A 246 18.88 -3.54 -7.05
CA PRO A 246 20.12 -3.51 -6.30
C PRO A 246 19.93 -3.50 -4.78
N GLY A 247 18.69 -3.42 -4.28
CA GLY A 247 18.37 -3.56 -2.87
C GLY A 247 18.89 -2.40 -2.02
N PHE A 248 18.23 -1.24 -2.10
CA PHE A 248 18.59 -0.10 -1.27
C PHE A 248 18.40 -0.38 0.22
N ASN A 249 19.33 0.14 1.03
CA ASN A 249 19.25 0.17 2.48
C ASN A 249 19.60 1.57 2.98
N ALA A 250 18.77 2.12 3.86
CA ALA A 250 18.94 3.44 4.43
C ALA A 250 19.07 3.35 5.96
N ALA A 251 19.87 4.23 6.56
CA ALA A 251 20.00 4.36 8.00
C ALA A 251 20.13 5.83 8.40
N ILE A 252 19.37 6.26 9.42
CA ILE A 252 19.52 7.56 10.07
C ILE A 252 20.55 7.40 11.20
N THR A 253 21.55 8.26 11.21
CA THR A 253 22.65 8.23 12.20
C THR A 253 22.59 9.39 13.18
N ALA A 254 21.87 10.47 12.85
CA ALA A 254 21.65 11.59 13.75
C ALA A 254 20.33 12.31 13.41
N ILE A 255 19.69 12.84 14.45
CA ILE A 255 18.55 13.74 14.37
C ILE A 255 18.88 14.95 15.22
N THR A 256 18.73 16.14 14.66
CA THR A 256 19.21 17.40 15.26
C THR A 256 18.11 18.45 15.16
N PRO A 257 17.36 18.72 16.24
CA PRO A 257 16.49 19.88 16.33
C PRO A 257 17.29 21.18 16.16
N SER A 258 16.64 22.26 15.71
CA SER A 258 17.31 23.56 15.55
C SER A 258 17.79 24.20 16.86
N SER A 259 17.23 23.76 18.00
CA SER A 259 17.62 24.21 19.33
C SER A 259 17.52 23.03 20.31
N GLY A 260 18.43 22.98 21.28
CA GLY A 260 18.38 21.96 22.34
C GLY A 260 18.54 20.51 21.86
N THR A 261 17.98 19.59 22.64
CA THR A 261 18.04 18.12 22.42
C THR A 261 16.67 17.49 22.16
N THR A 262 15.60 18.26 22.36
CA THR A 262 14.20 17.90 22.13
C THR A 262 13.66 18.84 21.05
N LEU A 263 12.71 18.38 20.24
CA LEU A 263 12.05 19.22 19.25
C LEU A 263 10.80 19.88 19.87
N ASP A 264 10.71 21.19 19.79
CA ASP A 264 9.53 21.96 20.24
C ASP A 264 8.76 22.58 19.05
N PRO A 265 7.46 22.93 19.23
CA PRO A 265 6.72 23.70 18.24
C PRO A 265 7.46 24.95 17.75
N GLY A 266 7.49 25.15 16.43
CA GLY A 266 8.18 26.25 15.76
C GLY A 266 9.62 25.95 15.33
N GLU A 267 10.21 24.86 15.82
CA GLU A 267 11.59 24.48 15.49
C GLU A 267 11.68 23.64 14.21
N THR A 268 12.84 23.68 13.55
CA THR A 268 13.13 22.84 12.38
C THR A 268 13.91 21.60 12.78
N LEU A 269 13.79 20.51 12.00
CA LEU A 269 14.48 19.26 12.25
C LEU A 269 15.47 18.93 11.12
N ALA A 270 16.74 18.75 11.45
CA ALA A 270 17.75 18.18 10.55
C ALA A 270 17.99 16.71 10.88
N TYR A 271 18.42 15.93 9.91
CA TYR A 271 18.81 14.54 10.14
C TYR A 271 19.94 14.13 9.19
N THR A 272 20.84 13.29 9.70
CA THR A 272 21.96 12.72 8.96
C THR A 272 21.67 11.26 8.65
N PHE A 273 21.87 10.87 7.39
CA PHE A 273 21.57 9.52 6.92
C PHE A 273 22.58 9.02 5.91
N SER A 274 22.64 7.69 5.76
CA SER A 274 23.38 7.01 4.69
C SER A 274 22.45 6.16 3.86
N ILE A 275 22.78 6.02 2.58
CA ILE A 275 22.11 5.10 1.66
C ILE A 275 23.18 4.17 1.09
N SER A 276 22.91 2.87 1.15
CA SER A 276 23.74 1.82 0.60
C SER A 276 22.93 0.94 -0.34
N GLN A 277 23.62 0.14 -1.16
CA GLN A 277 23.04 -0.81 -2.08
C GLN A 277 23.88 -2.09 -2.10
N THR A 278 23.30 -3.21 -2.52
CA THR A 278 23.94 -4.54 -2.46
C THR A 278 25.25 -4.62 -3.28
N ALA A 279 25.38 -3.81 -4.34
CA ALA A 279 26.60 -3.71 -5.15
C ALA A 279 26.91 -2.26 -5.53
N GLY A 280 28.10 -1.76 -5.17
CA GLY A 280 28.56 -0.41 -5.50
C GLY A 280 28.10 0.68 -4.53
N VAL A 281 28.41 1.93 -4.87
CA VAL A 281 28.03 3.12 -4.09
C VAL A 281 26.69 3.65 -4.60
N PHE A 282 25.84 4.14 -3.70
CA PHE A 282 24.60 4.82 -4.08
C PHE A 282 24.90 6.06 -4.93
N ASP A 283 24.29 6.12 -6.11
CA ASP A 283 24.40 7.26 -7.03
C ASP A 283 23.05 8.01 -7.08
N PRO A 284 22.96 9.20 -6.44
CA PRO A 284 21.74 10.01 -6.43
C PRO A 284 21.40 10.67 -7.77
N THR A 285 22.33 10.65 -8.75
CA THR A 285 22.12 11.29 -10.06
C THR A 285 21.25 10.47 -11.01
N LEU A 286 21.08 9.17 -10.71
CA LEU A 286 20.26 8.27 -11.50
C LEU A 286 18.78 8.68 -11.48
N ALA A 287 18.11 8.49 -12.62
CA ALA A 287 16.70 8.80 -12.76
C ALA A 287 15.79 7.94 -11.87
N ASN A 288 14.59 8.46 -11.58
CA ASN A 288 13.49 7.76 -10.90
C ASN A 288 13.80 7.30 -9.46
N GLN A 289 14.75 7.96 -8.79
CA GLN A 289 15.01 7.77 -7.37
C GLN A 289 14.29 8.84 -6.54
N THR A 290 13.52 8.41 -5.54
CA THR A 290 12.72 9.27 -4.67
C THR A 290 13.07 8.99 -3.21
N LEU A 291 13.25 10.06 -2.44
CA LEU A 291 13.42 10.03 -0.99
C LEU A 291 12.07 10.34 -0.35
N TYR A 292 11.61 9.48 0.56
CA TYR A 292 10.32 9.63 1.23
C TYR A 292 10.50 9.92 2.71
N PHE A 293 9.67 10.82 3.24
CA PHE A 293 9.70 11.26 4.62
C PHE A 293 8.32 11.20 5.23
N VAL A 294 8.26 10.72 6.45
CA VAL A 294 7.05 10.71 7.26
C VAL A 294 7.42 10.99 8.70
N LEU A 295 6.65 11.84 9.36
CA LEU A 295 6.84 12.17 10.77
C LEU A 295 5.53 11.91 11.48
N ALA A 296 5.57 11.04 12.48
CA ALA A 296 4.41 10.68 13.26
C ALA A 296 4.77 10.40 14.72
N GLY A 297 3.85 10.70 15.63
CA GLY A 297 3.97 10.39 17.04
C GLY A 297 2.86 11.02 17.87
N PRO A 298 2.89 10.84 19.19
CA PRO A 298 3.85 10.03 19.94
C PRO A 298 3.71 8.52 19.66
N THR A 299 4.72 7.71 19.97
CA THR A 299 4.78 6.26 19.68
C THR A 299 3.55 5.48 20.21
N ASN A 300 3.01 5.88 21.35
CA ASN A 300 1.85 5.26 22.01
C ASN A 300 0.49 5.63 21.41
N ASN A 301 0.40 6.71 20.63
CA ASN A 301 -0.75 7.08 19.81
C ASN A 301 -0.28 7.94 18.63
N ARG A 302 0.18 7.27 17.57
CA ARG A 302 0.75 7.98 16.43
C ARG A 302 -0.33 8.86 15.82
N ASN A 303 0.00 10.13 15.67
CA ASN A 303 -0.72 11.06 14.80
C ASN A 303 0.29 11.52 13.76
N LEU A 304 -0.11 11.49 12.48
CA LEU A 304 0.75 11.95 11.40
C LEU A 304 0.87 13.46 11.50
N ILE A 305 2.10 13.96 11.53
CA ILE A 305 2.39 15.38 11.52
C ILE A 305 2.79 15.84 10.12
N HIS A 306 3.64 15.06 9.44
CA HIS A 306 4.16 15.44 8.14
C HIS A 306 4.41 14.24 7.24
N TYR A 307 4.21 14.43 5.94
CA TYR A 307 4.57 13.47 4.90
C TYR A 307 4.94 14.21 3.63
N THR A 308 6.06 13.82 3.03
CA THR A 308 6.53 14.40 1.78
C THR A 308 7.52 13.48 1.07
N SER A 309 7.87 13.83 -0.16
CA SER A 309 8.89 13.13 -0.93
C SER A 309 9.61 14.09 -1.86
N ILE A 310 10.89 13.83 -2.11
CA ILE A 310 11.75 14.65 -2.99
C ILE A 310 12.59 13.73 -3.88
N SER A 311 13.02 14.22 -5.05
CA SER A 311 13.99 13.48 -5.87
C SER A 311 15.32 13.31 -5.16
N ALA A 312 15.96 12.14 -5.29
CA ALA A 312 17.29 11.89 -4.74
C ALA A 312 18.37 12.78 -5.37
N LYS A 313 18.12 13.37 -6.54
CA LYS A 313 19.01 14.32 -7.23
C LYS A 313 19.37 15.56 -6.41
N VAL A 314 18.67 15.84 -5.31
CA VAL A 314 19.03 16.93 -4.37
C VAL A 314 20.30 16.65 -3.60
N LEU A 315 20.70 15.38 -3.52
CA LEU A 315 21.89 14.96 -2.81
C LEU A 315 23.12 15.16 -3.69
N THR A 316 24.17 15.74 -3.13
CA THR A 316 25.44 15.99 -3.83
C THR A 316 26.57 15.21 -3.17
N GLY A 317 27.39 14.55 -3.98
CA GLY A 317 28.55 13.79 -3.50
C GLY A 317 28.21 12.44 -2.87
N ALA A 318 29.21 11.81 -2.27
CA ALA A 318 29.03 10.59 -1.49
C ALA A 318 28.54 10.93 -0.08
N GLY A 319 27.64 10.10 0.46
CA GLY A 319 27.13 10.26 1.82
C GLY A 319 28.19 10.06 2.92
N PRO A 320 27.84 10.26 4.20
CA PRO A 320 26.49 10.51 4.70
C PRO A 320 25.96 11.90 4.31
N TYR A 321 24.65 12.00 4.18
CA TYR A 321 23.93 13.22 3.81
C TYR A 321 23.29 13.82 5.04
N THR A 322 23.28 15.16 5.14
CA THR A 322 22.50 15.87 6.16
C THR A 322 21.60 16.87 5.46
N ILE A 323 20.29 16.76 5.69
CA ILE A 323 19.31 17.74 5.20
C ILE A 323 18.31 18.07 6.31
N ASN A 324 17.66 19.23 6.19
CA ASN A 324 16.46 19.51 6.96
C ASN A 324 15.28 18.73 6.40
N VAL A 325 14.33 18.35 7.27
CA VAL A 325 13.06 17.78 6.84
C VAL A 325 12.40 18.75 5.85
N PRO A 326 12.12 18.31 4.61
CA PRO A 326 11.64 19.20 3.57
C PRO A 326 10.15 19.52 3.74
N GLN A 327 9.73 20.73 3.40
CA GLN A 327 8.33 21.18 3.40
C GLN A 327 8.00 21.76 2.03
N PRO A 328 7.26 21.04 1.17
CA PRO A 328 6.72 21.63 -0.05
C PRO A 328 5.67 22.68 0.30
N VAL A 329 5.83 23.86 -0.28
CA VAL A 329 4.90 24.98 -0.27
C VAL A 329 4.31 25.07 -1.67
N SER A 330 2.98 25.05 -1.76
CA SER A 330 2.27 25.07 -3.04
C SER A 330 1.56 26.40 -3.24
N LEU A 331 1.81 27.06 -4.37
CA LEU A 331 1.12 28.26 -4.83
C LEU A 331 1.05 29.38 -3.76
N ALA A 332 2.14 29.62 -3.04
CA ALA A 332 2.23 30.74 -2.10
C ALA A 332 2.15 32.06 -2.85
N TYR A 333 1.21 32.92 -2.46
CA TYR A 333 1.10 34.27 -2.99
C TYR A 333 2.26 35.13 -2.49
N VAL A 334 2.93 35.82 -3.42
CA VAL A 334 4.11 36.65 -3.13
C VAL A 334 3.90 38.13 -3.46
N GLY A 335 2.80 38.47 -4.11
CA GLY A 335 2.42 39.84 -4.47
C GLY A 335 1.81 39.92 -5.86
N ASN A 336 1.40 41.13 -6.23
CA ASN A 336 0.96 41.43 -7.59
C ASN A 336 2.15 41.87 -8.45
N ASP A 337 2.07 41.54 -9.73
CA ASP A 337 2.92 42.12 -10.75
C ASP A 337 2.60 43.62 -10.94
N ILE A 338 3.60 44.42 -11.30
CA ILE A 338 3.51 45.85 -11.58
C ILE A 338 4.24 46.15 -12.89
N ALA A 339 4.09 47.37 -13.42
CA ALA A 339 4.86 47.79 -14.58
C ALA A 339 6.37 47.89 -14.24
N GLY A 340 7.17 46.95 -14.76
CA GLY A 340 8.62 46.93 -14.63
C GLY A 340 9.15 45.75 -13.80
N LEU A 341 10.46 45.50 -13.88
CA LEU A 341 11.10 44.38 -13.20
C LEU A 341 10.97 44.51 -11.67
N GLN A 342 10.57 43.41 -11.03
CA GLN A 342 10.34 43.34 -9.59
C GLN A 342 11.13 42.24 -8.91
N THR A 343 11.08 42.24 -7.59
CA THR A 343 11.55 41.13 -6.78
C THR A 343 10.53 40.82 -5.70
N TRP A 344 10.26 39.53 -5.52
CA TRP A 344 9.37 39.03 -4.48
C TRP A 344 10.13 38.08 -3.56
N PRO A 345 10.03 38.23 -2.22
CA PRO A 345 10.53 37.22 -1.30
C PRO A 345 9.61 36.01 -1.27
N THR A 346 10.16 34.82 -1.05
CA THR A 346 9.34 33.66 -0.70
C THR A 346 8.69 33.80 0.67
N THR A 347 7.48 33.27 0.82
CA THR A 347 6.64 33.42 2.01
C THR A 347 6.73 32.19 2.91
N GLY A 348 7.39 32.29 4.08
CA GLY A 348 7.47 31.17 5.03
C GLY A 348 8.72 30.31 4.91
N GLY A 349 9.81 30.85 4.37
CA GLY A 349 11.14 30.25 4.41
C GLY A 349 11.90 30.36 3.10
N THR A 350 13.22 30.14 3.14
CA THR A 350 14.06 30.12 1.95
C THR A 350 13.91 28.80 1.19
N PRO A 351 13.93 28.81 -0.16
CA PRO A 351 13.97 27.58 -0.94
C PRO A 351 15.22 26.76 -0.67
N LEU A 352 15.05 25.46 -0.42
CA LEU A 352 16.15 24.53 -0.17
C LEU A 352 17.03 24.29 -1.40
N TRP A 353 16.44 24.26 -2.60
CA TRP A 353 17.15 23.90 -3.83
C TRP A 353 16.92 24.90 -4.95
N GLN A 354 18.00 25.16 -5.70
CA GLN A 354 17.98 26.04 -6.86
C GLN A 354 17.61 25.28 -8.13
N SER A 355 16.95 25.98 -9.04
CA SER A 355 16.24 25.50 -10.22
C SER A 355 17.13 25.12 -11.43
N ALA A 356 18.34 24.60 -11.23
CA ALA A 356 19.27 24.34 -12.35
C ALA A 356 19.07 22.98 -13.06
N ASP A 357 18.26 22.06 -12.53
CA ASP A 357 17.94 20.79 -13.21
C ASP A 357 16.42 20.61 -13.28
N ALA A 358 15.80 21.29 -14.26
CA ALA A 358 14.36 21.32 -14.53
C ALA A 358 13.72 19.96 -14.91
N THR A 359 14.39 18.84 -14.59
CA THR A 359 13.94 17.47 -14.86
C THR A 359 13.46 16.73 -13.61
N ALA A 360 13.67 17.27 -12.40
CA ALA A 360 13.24 16.64 -11.15
C ALA A 360 11.88 17.19 -10.69
N VAL A 361 10.82 16.42 -10.93
CA VAL A 361 9.47 16.67 -10.39
C VAL A 361 9.56 16.86 -8.87
N ASN A 362 8.91 17.91 -8.35
CA ASN A 362 8.73 18.30 -6.93
C ASN A 362 9.83 19.13 -6.23
N ASN A 363 10.94 19.51 -6.87
CA ASN A 363 12.06 20.15 -6.14
C ASN A 363 12.45 21.55 -6.62
N SER A 364 11.98 22.02 -7.78
CA SER A 364 12.34 23.34 -8.32
C SER A 364 11.36 24.42 -7.91
N THR A 365 11.89 25.58 -7.48
CA THR A 365 11.08 26.79 -7.29
C THR A 365 10.42 27.18 -8.61
N THR A 366 9.11 27.07 -8.67
CA THR A 366 8.28 27.32 -9.85
C THR A 366 7.41 28.54 -9.60
N VAL A 367 7.50 29.53 -10.48
CA VAL A 367 6.74 30.77 -10.39
C VAL A 367 5.62 30.75 -11.41
N TYR A 368 4.43 31.17 -11.01
CA TYR A 368 3.28 31.33 -11.87
C TYR A 368 2.79 32.77 -11.80
N GLU A 369 2.40 33.32 -12.94
CA GLU A 369 1.62 34.56 -13.01
C GLU A 369 0.17 34.18 -13.26
N VAL A 370 -0.77 34.81 -12.56
CA VAL A 370 -2.18 34.74 -12.90
C VAL A 370 -2.39 35.44 -14.23
N THR A 371 -2.96 34.75 -15.22
CA THR A 371 -3.23 35.33 -16.55
C THR A 371 -4.71 35.57 -16.81
N SER A 372 -5.59 34.99 -15.99
CA SER A 372 -7.02 35.26 -16.03
C SER A 372 -7.69 34.98 -14.67
N TYR A 373 -8.64 35.85 -14.28
CA TYR A 373 -9.59 35.66 -13.18
C TYR A 373 -11.01 35.31 -13.69
N ALA A 374 -11.15 35.10 -15.00
CA ALA A 374 -12.39 34.66 -15.64
C ALA A 374 -12.06 33.60 -16.71
N PRO A 375 -11.54 32.44 -16.30
CA PRO A 375 -11.31 31.31 -17.21
C PRO A 375 -12.62 30.81 -17.84
N ALA A 376 -12.50 29.96 -18.87
CA ALA A 376 -13.63 29.54 -19.71
C ALA A 376 -14.74 28.79 -18.97
N SER A 377 -14.40 28.09 -17.89
CA SER A 377 -15.35 27.43 -16.96
C SER A 377 -16.08 28.51 -16.14
N GLY A 378 -15.34 29.46 -15.57
CA GLY A 378 -15.90 30.63 -14.91
C GLY A 378 -16.39 30.33 -13.50
N GLY A 379 -15.78 29.37 -12.81
CA GLY A 379 -16.12 29.01 -11.43
C GLY A 379 -16.06 30.23 -10.51
N LEU A 380 -17.18 30.53 -9.85
CA LEU A 380 -17.30 31.65 -8.90
C LEU A 380 -18.34 31.31 -7.84
N SER A 381 -17.94 31.43 -6.57
CA SER A 381 -18.84 31.24 -5.45
C SER A 381 -18.35 32.02 -4.23
N THR A 382 -19.11 31.93 -3.14
CA THR A 382 -18.67 32.31 -1.80
C THR A 382 -18.64 31.10 -0.87
N LEU A 383 -17.82 31.19 0.17
CA LEU A 383 -17.80 30.24 1.27
C LEU A 383 -19.10 30.35 2.08
N THR A 384 -19.78 29.23 2.33
CA THR A 384 -21.00 29.21 3.17
C THR A 384 -20.68 29.14 4.65
N ILE A 385 -19.52 28.58 4.99
CA ILE A 385 -18.96 28.52 6.34
C ILE A 385 -17.50 28.99 6.29
N ALA A 386 -16.97 29.44 7.43
CA ALA A 386 -15.56 29.78 7.51
C ALA A 386 -14.68 28.54 7.25
N GLY A 387 -13.58 28.72 6.52
CA GLY A 387 -12.54 27.72 6.36
C GLY A 387 -11.44 27.95 7.40
N ALA A 388 -11.09 26.93 8.16
CA ALA A 388 -10.03 26.98 9.15
C ALA A 388 -8.68 26.61 8.54
N VAL A 389 -7.60 27.06 9.20
CA VAL A 389 -6.24 26.61 8.86
C VAL A 389 -6.18 25.09 8.99
N ASN A 390 -5.51 24.44 8.04
CA ASN A 390 -5.42 22.99 7.88
C ASN A 390 -6.67 22.28 7.32
N ASP A 391 -7.74 22.99 7.00
CA ASP A 391 -8.84 22.37 6.24
C ASP A 391 -8.34 22.00 4.84
N ASP A 392 -8.79 20.83 4.36
CA ASP A 392 -8.42 20.28 3.07
C ASP A 392 -9.53 20.47 2.00
N TYR A 393 -10.59 21.18 2.39
CA TYR A 393 -11.67 21.66 1.53
C TYR A 393 -12.27 22.97 2.05
N VAL A 394 -13.09 23.59 1.21
CA VAL A 394 -14.02 24.65 1.61
C VAL A 394 -15.45 24.29 1.21
N THR A 395 -16.43 24.74 1.99
CA THR A 395 -17.85 24.60 1.63
C THR A 395 -18.33 25.87 0.97
N VAL A 396 -18.97 25.73 -0.18
CA VAL A 396 -19.33 26.84 -1.07
C VAL A 396 -20.82 26.81 -1.40
N GLY A 397 -21.38 27.99 -1.69
CA GLY A 397 -22.79 28.12 -2.05
C GLY A 397 -23.12 27.53 -3.42
N LEU A 398 -22.15 27.54 -4.34
CA LEU A 398 -22.27 27.00 -5.69
C LEU A 398 -20.97 26.29 -6.09
N ILE A 399 -21.07 25.03 -6.47
CA ILE A 399 -19.97 24.26 -7.07
C ILE A 399 -19.94 24.36 -8.60
N ASP A 400 -20.91 25.06 -9.18
CA ASP A 400 -21.09 25.19 -10.62
C ASP A 400 -19.80 25.66 -11.30
N ASN A 401 -19.47 25.00 -12.40
CA ASN A 401 -18.29 25.26 -13.24
C ASN A 401 -16.91 25.02 -12.61
N PHE A 402 -16.81 24.60 -11.34
CA PHE A 402 -15.54 24.12 -10.79
C PHE A 402 -15.28 22.67 -11.22
N ARG A 403 -14.03 22.36 -11.57
CA ARG A 403 -13.60 21.01 -11.99
C ARG A 403 -12.28 20.64 -11.33
N LYS A 404 -12.07 19.32 -11.21
CA LYS A 404 -10.78 18.76 -10.81
C LYS A 404 -9.66 19.27 -11.73
N GLY A 405 -8.55 19.71 -11.14
CA GLY A 405 -7.35 20.20 -11.82
C GLY A 405 -7.30 21.70 -12.00
N GLU A 406 -8.42 22.40 -11.84
CA GLU A 406 -8.49 23.87 -11.96
C GLU A 406 -7.83 24.56 -10.76
N TYR A 407 -7.36 25.78 -10.97
CA TYR A 407 -6.79 26.62 -9.91
C TYR A 407 -7.84 27.60 -9.42
N VAL A 408 -7.80 27.90 -8.13
CA VAL A 408 -8.71 28.84 -7.48
C VAL A 408 -7.92 29.82 -6.62
N VAL A 409 -8.51 31.00 -6.42
CA VAL A 409 -8.10 31.99 -5.42
C VAL A 409 -9.25 32.20 -4.44
N ILE A 410 -8.91 32.32 -3.16
CA ILE A 410 -9.83 32.71 -2.08
C ILE A 410 -9.38 34.08 -1.54
N ASP A 411 -10.32 34.96 -1.19
CA ASP A 411 -10.05 36.27 -0.57
C ASP A 411 -9.15 37.18 -1.42
N ARG A 412 -9.32 37.14 -2.75
CA ARG A 412 -8.54 37.98 -3.68
C ARG A 412 -8.59 39.46 -3.31
N GLY A 413 -7.43 40.08 -3.15
CA GLY A 413 -7.27 41.49 -2.81
C GLY A 413 -7.51 41.81 -1.32
N PHE A 414 -7.75 40.79 -0.49
CA PHE A 414 -7.94 40.92 0.95
C PHE A 414 -6.79 40.24 1.71
N ALA A 415 -6.72 40.53 3.01
CA ALA A 415 -5.81 39.83 3.90
C ALA A 415 -6.23 38.35 3.97
N GLY A 416 -5.31 37.45 3.65
CA GLY A 416 -5.58 36.01 3.59
C GLY A 416 -5.65 35.45 2.17
N GLU A 417 -5.47 36.27 1.12
CA GLU A 417 -5.47 35.81 -0.29
C GLU A 417 -4.66 34.52 -0.48
N GLU A 418 -5.33 33.46 -0.91
CA GLU A 418 -4.75 32.12 -0.99
C GLU A 418 -5.08 31.43 -2.30
N TYR A 419 -4.06 30.87 -2.95
CA TYR A 419 -4.18 30.13 -4.21
C TYR A 419 -3.98 28.64 -3.98
N LEU A 420 -4.86 27.86 -4.60
CA LEU A 420 -4.96 26.41 -4.45
C LEU A 420 -5.33 25.78 -5.79
N GLN A 421 -5.13 24.47 -5.92
CA GLN A 421 -5.61 23.70 -7.07
C GLN A 421 -6.66 22.71 -6.60
N LEU A 422 -7.70 22.41 -7.38
CA LEU A 422 -8.80 21.53 -6.97
C LEU A 422 -8.51 20.05 -7.24
N ALA A 423 -8.59 19.19 -6.21
CA ALA A 423 -8.55 17.73 -6.32
C ALA A 423 -9.88 17.11 -6.76
N GLY A 424 -10.97 17.80 -6.47
CA GLY A 424 -12.30 17.38 -6.87
C GLY A 424 -13.39 18.23 -6.25
N VAL A 425 -14.59 17.99 -6.75
CA VAL A 425 -15.82 18.70 -6.41
C VAL A 425 -16.87 17.69 -5.95
N VAL A 426 -17.50 17.97 -4.80
CA VAL A 426 -18.55 17.12 -4.21
C VAL A 426 -19.81 17.96 -4.00
N SER A 427 -20.95 17.47 -4.49
CA SER A 427 -22.25 18.08 -4.23
C SER A 427 -22.87 17.54 -2.94
N ASP A 428 -23.51 18.39 -2.15
CA ASP A 428 -24.24 17.96 -0.94
C ASP A 428 -25.61 17.34 -1.27
N THR A 429 -26.18 17.63 -2.45
CA THR A 429 -27.57 17.29 -2.83
C THR A 429 -27.69 16.35 -4.05
N SER A 430 -26.62 15.65 -4.39
CA SER A 430 -26.52 14.69 -5.52
C SER A 430 -26.83 15.24 -6.93
N ILE A 431 -26.70 16.54 -7.16
CA ILE A 431 -26.84 17.16 -8.49
C ILE A 431 -25.58 17.97 -8.79
N THR A 432 -25.17 17.99 -10.06
CA THR A 432 -23.97 18.66 -10.59
C THR A 432 -23.95 20.18 -10.40
N THR A 433 -24.91 20.75 -9.68
CA THR A 433 -25.06 22.19 -9.40
C THR A 433 -25.55 22.41 -7.97
N GLY A 434 -25.29 23.61 -7.43
CA GLY A 434 -25.73 23.99 -6.09
C GLY A 434 -24.64 23.92 -5.02
N PRO A 435 -25.00 23.93 -3.72
CA PRO A 435 -24.03 23.94 -2.64
C PRO A 435 -23.24 22.64 -2.56
N GLY A 436 -22.00 22.77 -2.11
CA GLY A 436 -21.11 21.62 -1.96
C GLY A 436 -19.73 22.00 -1.49
N LYS A 437 -18.78 21.11 -1.73
CA LYS A 437 -17.42 21.20 -1.21
C LYS A 437 -16.39 21.13 -2.33
N LEU A 438 -15.41 22.02 -2.25
CA LEU A 438 -14.25 22.08 -3.14
C LEU A 438 -13.01 21.60 -2.39
N TYR A 439 -12.40 20.51 -2.86
CA TYR A 439 -11.24 19.88 -2.22
C TYR A 439 -9.95 20.24 -2.95
N PHE A 440 -8.83 20.32 -2.26
CA PHE A 440 -7.56 20.81 -2.81
C PHE A 440 -6.56 19.70 -3.23
N ILE A 441 -5.80 19.87 -4.33
CA ILE A 441 -4.75 18.93 -4.80
C ILE A 441 -3.65 18.84 -3.77
N GLY A 442 -3.40 17.62 -3.28
CA GLY A 442 -2.71 17.36 -2.01
C GLY A 442 -3.58 16.52 -1.06
N THR A 443 -4.91 16.58 -1.23
CA THR A 443 -5.88 15.65 -0.59
C THR A 443 -5.84 14.24 -1.19
N SER A 444 -5.36 14.09 -2.44
CA SER A 444 -5.09 12.78 -3.02
C SER A 444 -3.94 12.15 -2.27
N MET A 445 -4.20 11.04 -1.56
CA MET A 445 -3.19 10.23 -0.88
C MET A 445 -2.07 9.65 -1.81
N TYR A 446 -2.10 10.00 -3.10
CA TYR A 446 -1.16 9.61 -4.15
C TYR A 446 -0.27 10.74 -4.65
N SER A 447 -0.49 12.00 -4.27
CA SER A 447 0.41 13.08 -4.67
C SER A 447 1.65 13.10 -3.79
N THR A 448 2.80 13.26 -4.44
CA THR A 448 4.11 13.55 -3.83
C THR A 448 4.17 14.93 -3.17
N LEU A 449 3.21 15.79 -3.48
CA LEU A 449 2.99 17.06 -2.80
C LEU A 449 2.42 16.76 -1.41
N SER A 450 3.01 17.39 -0.40
CA SER A 450 2.43 17.52 0.94
C SER A 450 0.96 17.89 0.82
N ARG A 451 0.15 17.44 1.79
CA ARG A 451 -1.28 17.74 1.86
C ARG A 451 -1.50 19.25 1.79
N VAL A 452 -1.85 19.78 0.63
CA VAL A 452 -2.16 21.19 0.47
C VAL A 452 -3.47 21.43 1.19
N ARG A 453 -3.40 22.31 2.18
CA ARG A 453 -4.49 22.73 3.05
C ARG A 453 -4.51 24.24 3.09
N LEU A 454 -5.60 24.79 3.60
CA LEU A 454 -5.69 26.22 3.90
C LEU A 454 -4.55 26.62 4.83
N ARG A 455 -3.74 27.58 4.37
CA ARG A 455 -2.68 28.23 5.15
C ARG A 455 -3.25 29.37 5.97
N ASN A 456 -4.30 30.02 5.45
CA ASN A 456 -4.97 31.13 6.08
C ASN A 456 -6.40 30.75 6.50
N PRO A 457 -6.92 31.29 7.60
CA PRO A 457 -8.35 31.21 7.87
C PRO A 457 -9.11 32.10 6.88
N HIS A 458 -10.25 31.62 6.39
CA HIS A 458 -11.13 32.34 5.49
C HIS A 458 -12.52 32.47 6.13
N ILE A 459 -13.11 33.66 6.05
CA ILE A 459 -14.41 33.92 6.68
C ILE A 459 -15.57 33.35 5.85
N ALA A 460 -16.71 33.09 6.49
CA ALA A 460 -17.96 32.85 5.76
C ALA A 460 -18.28 34.08 4.88
N GLY A 461 -18.63 33.85 3.62
CA GLY A 461 -18.85 34.88 2.62
C GLY A 461 -17.61 35.27 1.80
N ALA A 462 -16.42 34.76 2.13
CA ALA A 462 -15.21 34.93 1.33
C ALA A 462 -15.44 34.50 -0.13
N GLU A 463 -15.01 35.32 -1.10
CA GLU A 463 -15.07 34.96 -2.52
C GLU A 463 -14.06 33.84 -2.80
N ILE A 464 -14.52 32.81 -3.51
CA ILE A 464 -13.65 31.81 -4.16
C ILE A 464 -13.92 31.82 -5.66
N ARG A 465 -12.85 31.85 -6.44
CA ARG A 465 -12.92 32.07 -7.88
C ARG A 465 -11.88 31.24 -8.61
N GLU A 466 -12.26 30.71 -9.77
CA GLU A 466 -11.36 30.03 -10.68
C GLU A 466 -10.38 30.99 -11.35
N VAL A 467 -9.12 30.58 -11.48
CA VAL A 467 -8.04 31.36 -12.09
C VAL A 467 -7.24 30.53 -13.08
N THR A 468 -6.65 31.20 -14.08
CA THR A 468 -5.63 30.60 -14.94
C THR A 468 -4.24 30.98 -14.43
N LEU A 469 -3.46 29.98 -14.05
CA LEU A 469 -2.05 30.14 -13.69
C LEU A 469 -1.16 29.74 -14.87
N THR A 470 -0.23 30.62 -15.25
CA THR A 470 0.76 30.33 -16.31
C THR A 470 2.15 30.26 -15.70
N ALA A 471 2.76 29.08 -15.79
CA ALA A 471 4.13 28.85 -15.32
C ALA A 471 5.11 29.73 -16.10
N ARG A 472 6.06 30.31 -15.37
CA ARG A 472 7.14 31.13 -15.92
C ARG A 472 8.40 30.29 -16.02
N THR A 473 9.30 30.71 -16.90
CA THR A 473 10.54 29.98 -17.18
C THR A 473 11.68 30.59 -16.36
N VAL A 474 12.37 29.75 -15.60
CA VAL A 474 13.53 30.19 -14.84
C VAL A 474 14.69 30.60 -15.75
N THR A 475 15.53 31.53 -15.31
CA THR A 475 16.63 32.20 -16.02
C THR A 475 16.23 33.12 -17.18
N THR A 476 15.09 32.89 -17.84
CA THR A 476 14.64 33.73 -18.96
C THR A 476 13.53 34.70 -18.57
N GLN A 477 12.70 34.35 -17.58
CA GLN A 477 11.63 35.23 -17.09
C GLN A 477 11.79 35.61 -15.61
N TYR A 478 12.35 34.72 -14.80
CA TYR A 478 12.73 35.03 -13.41
C TYR A 478 14.03 34.32 -13.01
N THR A 479 14.66 34.79 -11.95
CA THR A 479 15.78 34.13 -11.26
C THR A 479 15.43 33.91 -9.79
N VAL A 480 16.10 32.96 -9.13
CA VAL A 480 15.90 32.67 -7.70
C VAL A 480 17.26 32.77 -7.00
N THR A 481 17.34 33.65 -6.01
CA THR A 481 18.54 33.80 -5.18
C THR A 481 18.43 32.90 -3.96
N GLY A 482 19.08 31.73 -3.99
CA GLY A 482 18.88 30.69 -2.97
C GLY A 482 19.25 31.09 -1.53
N ALA A 483 20.21 32.01 -1.34
CA ALA A 483 20.59 32.45 0.01
C ALA A 483 19.51 33.31 0.70
N THR A 484 18.66 33.98 -0.07
CA THR A 484 17.68 34.96 0.43
C THR A 484 16.24 34.60 0.09
N GLY A 485 16.01 33.60 -0.77
CA GLY A 485 14.67 33.26 -1.28
C GLY A 485 14.06 34.36 -2.14
N LEU A 486 14.87 35.27 -2.70
CA LEU A 486 14.37 36.34 -3.56
C LEU A 486 14.16 35.84 -4.98
N ILE A 487 12.96 36.05 -5.50
CA ILE A 487 12.56 35.79 -6.88
C ILE A 487 12.62 37.11 -7.62
N THR A 488 13.55 37.23 -8.55
CA THR A 488 13.76 38.46 -9.31
C THR A 488 13.29 38.24 -10.74
N GLU A 489 12.34 39.06 -11.17
CA GLU A 489 11.90 39.11 -12.55
C GLU A 489 13.07 39.58 -13.44
N VAL A 490 13.26 38.89 -14.57
CA VAL A 490 14.25 39.29 -15.58
C VAL A 490 13.59 39.67 -16.91
N ALA A 491 12.39 39.14 -17.22
CA ALA A 491 11.57 39.54 -18.35
C ALA A 491 10.16 38.90 -18.30
N GLY A 492 9.16 39.55 -18.91
CA GLY A 492 8.00 38.86 -19.46
C GLY A 492 6.91 38.44 -18.47
N PHE A 493 6.74 39.16 -17.36
CA PHE A 493 5.45 39.26 -16.69
C PHE A 493 4.72 40.43 -17.37
N THR A 494 3.51 40.18 -17.88
CA THR A 494 2.87 41.09 -18.86
C THR A 494 1.54 41.65 -18.38
N ASN A 495 1.04 41.20 -17.23
CA ASN A 495 -0.27 41.59 -16.73
C ASN A 495 -0.14 42.30 -15.38
N ALA A 496 0.32 43.55 -15.42
CA ALA A 496 0.39 44.41 -14.24
C ALA A 496 -0.96 44.41 -13.48
N GLY A 497 -0.89 44.17 -12.17
CA GLY A 497 -2.03 44.02 -11.27
C GLY A 497 -2.49 42.57 -11.05
N ASN A 498 -1.93 41.60 -11.76
CA ASN A 498 -2.24 40.18 -11.55
C ASN A 498 -1.33 39.55 -10.48
N GLY A 499 -1.87 38.54 -9.78
CA GLY A 499 -1.16 37.86 -8.71
C GLY A 499 0.00 37.02 -9.24
N VAL A 500 1.08 36.97 -8.46
CA VAL A 500 2.21 36.07 -8.66
C VAL A 500 2.23 35.08 -7.51
N VAL A 501 2.32 33.80 -7.85
CA VAL A 501 2.34 32.70 -6.89
C VAL A 501 3.52 31.77 -7.15
N VAL A 502 4.00 31.13 -6.09
CA VAL A 502 5.25 30.38 -6.10
C VAL A 502 5.07 29.04 -5.41
N SER A 503 5.54 27.98 -6.06
CA SER A 503 5.68 26.65 -5.44
C SER A 503 7.16 26.33 -5.25
N TYR A 504 7.56 25.90 -4.06
CA TYR A 504 8.95 25.60 -3.71
C TYR A 504 9.03 24.64 -2.53
N THR A 505 10.22 24.19 -2.15
CA THR A 505 10.43 23.41 -0.92
C THR A 505 11.30 24.21 0.06
N THR A 506 10.89 24.27 1.33
CA THR A 506 11.62 24.92 2.41
C THR A 506 11.85 23.97 3.60
N ASN A 507 12.36 24.48 4.72
CA ASN A 507 12.50 23.69 5.95
C ASN A 507 11.13 23.51 6.60
N TRP A 508 10.80 22.28 6.95
CA TRP A 508 9.65 21.99 7.79
C TRP A 508 9.89 22.48 9.23
N THR A 509 8.85 23.04 9.83
CA THR A 509 8.79 23.44 11.23
C THR A 509 7.73 22.64 11.97
N MET A 510 8.00 22.28 13.22
CA MET A 510 7.06 21.57 14.07
C MET A 510 5.79 22.43 14.29
N PRO A 511 4.58 21.94 13.96
CA PRO A 511 3.37 22.70 14.23
C PRO A 511 3.08 22.75 15.74
N ALA A 512 2.26 23.72 16.17
CA ALA A 512 1.81 23.81 17.56
C ALA A 512 0.71 22.80 17.90
N THR A 513 -0.05 22.36 16.89
CA THR A 513 -1.17 21.42 17.04
C THR A 513 -1.11 20.31 16.01
N TYR A 514 -1.76 19.19 16.30
CA TYR A 514 -1.83 18.08 15.35
C TYR A 514 -2.64 18.45 14.10
N PRO A 515 -2.12 18.12 12.91
CA PRO A 515 -2.91 18.22 11.69
C PRO A 515 -4.02 17.16 11.65
N PRO A 516 -5.07 17.36 10.83
CA PRO A 516 -6.08 16.32 10.58
C PRO A 516 -5.49 15.01 10.02
N PRO A 517 -6.07 13.84 10.34
CA PRO A 517 -5.58 12.54 9.89
C PRO A 517 -5.79 12.23 8.41
N TYR A 518 -5.25 11.09 7.94
CA TYR A 518 -5.55 10.59 6.59
C TYR A 518 -7.04 10.32 6.42
N GLY A 519 -7.61 10.74 5.28
CA GLY A 519 -9.05 10.63 5.03
C GLY A 519 -9.87 11.13 6.21
N ASP A 520 -9.62 12.35 6.70
CA ASP A 520 -10.32 12.87 7.89
C ASP A 520 -11.80 13.17 7.60
N SER A 521 -12.71 12.76 8.50
CA SER A 521 -14.13 13.14 8.46
C SER A 521 -14.73 13.22 9.85
N THR A 522 -15.99 13.62 9.91
CA THR A 522 -16.81 13.57 11.11
C THR A 522 -17.24 12.16 11.54
N ALA A 523 -16.92 11.10 10.78
CA ALA A 523 -17.33 9.72 11.10
C ALA A 523 -16.44 9.09 12.18
N ILE A 524 -15.15 9.43 12.16
CA ILE A 524 -14.16 9.08 13.17
C ILE A 524 -13.71 10.39 13.81
N GLY A 525 -13.36 10.38 15.10
CA GLY A 525 -13.00 11.62 15.79
C GLY A 525 -12.23 11.34 17.07
N GLU A 526 -12.27 12.30 18.00
CA GLU A 526 -11.54 12.22 19.27
C GLU A 526 -11.83 10.93 20.06
N SER A 527 -13.06 10.39 19.99
CA SER A 527 -13.43 9.13 20.66
C SER A 527 -12.72 7.89 20.11
N TRP A 528 -12.05 8.01 18.96
CA TRP A 528 -11.20 6.98 18.35
C TRP A 528 -9.69 7.25 18.51
N GLY A 529 -9.33 8.29 19.27
CA GLY A 529 -7.95 8.68 19.55
C GLY A 529 -7.36 9.69 18.57
N GLU A 530 -8.19 10.32 17.74
CA GLU A 530 -7.75 11.39 16.86
C GLU A 530 -7.48 12.68 17.63
N TRP A 531 -6.35 13.33 17.37
CA TRP A 531 -5.91 14.52 18.10
C TRP A 531 -5.91 15.81 17.27
N GLN A 532 -6.58 15.85 16.12
CA GLN A 532 -6.65 17.06 15.29
C GLN A 532 -6.94 18.31 16.14
N GLY A 533 -6.14 19.35 15.93
CA GLY A 533 -6.32 20.64 16.60
C GLY A 533 -5.88 20.70 18.07
N LYS A 534 -5.54 19.57 18.69
CA LYS A 534 -4.94 19.52 20.04
C LYS A 534 -3.46 19.87 19.96
N SER A 535 -2.92 20.38 21.06
CA SER A 535 -1.50 20.68 21.23
C SER A 535 -0.63 19.44 20.97
N ILE A 536 0.56 19.64 20.41
CA ILE A 536 1.53 18.56 20.29
C ILE A 536 1.87 18.00 21.67
N ALA A 537 1.62 16.71 21.90
CA ALA A 537 1.96 16.03 23.14
C ALA A 537 3.46 15.73 23.21
N GLU A 538 4.01 15.79 24.42
CA GLU A 538 5.37 15.31 24.69
C GLU A 538 5.47 13.79 24.48
N GLY A 539 6.66 13.32 24.10
CA GLY A 539 6.93 11.89 23.98
C GLY A 539 7.93 11.56 22.88
N THR A 540 7.98 10.28 22.52
CA THR A 540 8.81 9.78 21.42
C THR A 540 8.09 9.89 20.09
N TYR A 541 8.75 10.51 19.11
CA TYR A 541 8.29 10.63 17.74
C TYR A 541 9.25 9.90 16.81
N THR A 542 8.75 9.47 15.65
CA THR A 542 9.57 8.77 14.66
C THR A 542 9.59 9.57 13.35
N LEU A 543 10.79 9.88 12.87
CA LEU A 543 11.06 10.26 11.47
C LEU A 543 11.27 8.97 10.66
N GLY A 544 10.25 8.58 9.91
CA GLY A 544 10.37 7.51 8.93
C GLY A 544 11.03 8.01 7.64
N PHE A 545 12.03 7.26 7.17
CA PHE A 545 12.76 7.54 5.94
C PHE A 545 12.95 6.27 5.10
N TRP A 546 12.72 6.35 3.79
CA TRP A 546 13.07 5.28 2.85
C TRP A 546 13.34 5.83 1.45
N VAL A 547 14.04 5.04 0.64
CA VAL A 547 14.41 5.39 -0.73
C VAL A 547 13.68 4.47 -1.70
N GLY A 548 12.99 5.03 -2.69
CA GLY A 548 12.33 4.27 -3.75
C GLY A 548 12.99 4.47 -5.10
N ARG A 549 13.09 3.39 -5.88
CA ARG A 549 13.35 3.45 -7.32
C ARG A 549 12.10 3.00 -8.07
N SER A 550 11.52 3.90 -8.87
CA SER A 550 10.40 3.57 -9.75
C SER A 550 10.89 3.27 -11.17
N SER A 551 9.99 2.69 -11.98
CA SER A 551 10.23 2.42 -13.40
C SER A 551 11.42 1.50 -13.68
N ILE A 552 11.60 0.47 -12.85
CA ILE A 552 12.56 -0.61 -13.12
C ILE A 552 11.97 -1.47 -14.25
N ALA A 553 12.40 -1.19 -15.48
CA ALA A 553 11.99 -1.94 -16.65
C ALA A 553 12.68 -3.31 -16.69
N VAL A 554 11.87 -4.36 -16.68
CA VAL A 554 12.32 -5.75 -16.77
C VAL A 554 11.70 -6.36 -18.02
N ILE A 555 12.56 -6.92 -18.88
CA ILE A 555 12.16 -7.76 -20.00
C ILE A 555 12.75 -9.14 -19.71
N PHE A 556 11.89 -10.11 -19.40
CA PHE A 556 12.32 -11.45 -19.05
C PHE A 556 11.32 -12.50 -19.53
N PRO A 557 11.78 -13.59 -20.19
CA PRO A 557 13.14 -13.77 -20.71
C PRO A 557 13.48 -12.78 -21.83
N PRO A 558 14.74 -12.36 -21.99
CA PRO A 558 15.17 -11.51 -23.11
C PRO A 558 14.71 -12.06 -24.48
N GLY A 559 14.11 -11.21 -25.31
CA GLY A 559 13.56 -11.59 -26.63
C GLY A 559 12.24 -12.37 -26.61
N GLN A 560 11.79 -12.80 -25.44
CA GLN A 560 10.58 -13.62 -25.23
C GLN A 560 9.57 -13.01 -24.25
N GLY A 561 9.95 -11.96 -23.54
CA GLY A 561 9.09 -11.17 -22.65
C GLY A 561 8.76 -9.79 -23.21
N GLU A 562 7.80 -9.14 -22.59
CA GLU A 562 7.46 -7.73 -22.77
C GLU A 562 7.93 -6.90 -21.56
N SER A 563 8.13 -5.60 -21.78
CA SER A 563 8.56 -4.70 -20.71
C SER A 563 7.53 -4.66 -19.59
N THR A 564 7.99 -4.98 -18.38
CA THR A 564 7.22 -4.88 -17.14
C THR A 564 7.94 -3.91 -16.23
N SER A 565 7.20 -2.96 -15.67
CA SER A 565 7.75 -1.89 -14.83
C SER A 565 7.48 -2.17 -13.36
N TYR A 566 8.53 -2.14 -12.54
CA TYR A 566 8.43 -2.34 -11.08
C TYR A 566 8.93 -1.12 -10.31
N THR A 567 8.45 -1.00 -9.07
CA THR A 567 8.97 -0.05 -8.07
C THR A 567 9.60 -0.84 -6.93
N ALA A 568 10.83 -0.48 -6.55
CA ALA A 568 11.58 -1.11 -5.49
C ALA A 568 12.04 -0.09 -4.43
N PRO A 569 11.45 -0.09 -3.23
CA PRO A 569 11.88 0.74 -2.13
C PRO A 569 12.75 -0.03 -1.13
N SER A 570 13.58 0.70 -0.39
CA SER A 570 14.24 0.19 0.80
C SER A 570 13.19 -0.14 1.88
N LEU A 571 13.62 -0.87 2.92
CA LEU A 571 12.91 -0.87 4.20
C LEU A 571 13.00 0.52 4.85
N LEU A 572 12.17 0.74 5.87
CA LEU A 572 12.28 1.91 6.73
C LEU A 572 13.69 2.00 7.33
N ALA A 573 14.30 3.17 7.29
CA ALA A 573 15.57 3.43 7.93
C ALA A 573 15.47 3.28 9.46
N SER A 574 16.48 2.66 10.06
CA SER A 574 16.65 2.64 11.52
C SER A 574 17.12 4.00 12.05
N GLY A 575 16.96 4.24 13.35
CA GLY A 575 17.49 5.43 14.03
C GLY A 575 16.62 6.69 13.87
N GLY A 576 15.36 6.52 13.51
CA GLY A 576 14.40 7.61 13.29
C GLY A 576 13.74 8.19 14.53
N ASP A 577 13.94 7.60 15.71
CA ASP A 577 13.24 8.01 16.93
C ASP A 577 13.92 9.21 17.62
N PHE A 578 13.12 10.18 18.06
CA PHE A 578 13.58 11.40 18.74
C PHE A 578 12.55 11.90 19.77
N LEU A 579 12.97 12.83 20.63
CA LEU A 579 12.18 13.37 21.74
C LEU A 579 11.53 14.70 21.37
N VAL A 580 10.29 14.90 21.81
CA VAL A 580 9.51 16.14 21.66
C VAL A 580 9.06 16.63 23.02
N GLY A 581 9.11 17.94 23.24
CA GLY A 581 8.67 18.58 24.48
C GLY A 581 9.54 18.18 25.69
N GLY A 582 8.89 17.93 26.83
CA GLY A 582 9.56 17.58 28.10
C GLY A 582 10.07 16.13 28.19
N ALA A 583 9.94 15.32 27.15
CA ALA A 583 10.34 13.93 27.17
C ALA A 583 11.84 13.76 27.33
N THR A 584 12.26 12.82 28.20
CA THR A 584 13.68 12.58 28.52
C THR A 584 14.22 11.25 27.99
N GLU A 585 13.34 10.32 27.60
CA GLU A 585 13.72 8.97 27.19
C GLU A 585 12.89 8.49 26.00
N ILE A 586 13.53 7.68 25.13
CA ILE A 586 12.90 7.09 23.96
C ILE A 586 12.06 5.89 24.41
N GLU A 587 10.75 5.96 24.19
CA GLU A 587 9.79 4.88 24.41
C GLU A 587 9.66 4.01 23.14
N PRO A 588 9.97 2.71 23.21
CA PRO A 588 9.84 1.81 22.07
C PRO A 588 8.37 1.50 21.75
N TYR A 589 8.10 1.16 20.48
CA TYR A 589 6.78 0.69 20.06
C TYR A 589 6.48 -0.71 20.63
N GLY A 590 5.66 -0.79 21.68
CA GLY A 590 5.40 -2.02 22.42
C GLY A 590 4.22 -2.89 21.94
N PHE A 591 3.41 -2.44 20.97
CA PHE A 591 2.18 -3.18 20.61
C PHE A 591 2.43 -4.49 19.87
N ILE A 592 3.55 -4.62 19.16
CA ILE A 592 4.03 -5.89 18.59
C ILE A 592 5.51 -6.05 18.94
N SER A 593 5.98 -7.28 19.14
CA SER A 593 7.38 -7.53 19.51
C SER A 593 8.35 -7.21 18.38
N SER A 594 7.92 -7.41 17.12
CA SER A 594 8.69 -7.07 15.94
C SER A 594 7.79 -6.97 14.71
N PRO A 595 8.02 -5.99 13.80
CA PRO A 595 7.43 -5.99 12.46
C PRO A 595 7.76 -7.25 11.64
N ASP A 596 8.83 -7.99 12.00
CA ASP A 596 9.21 -9.24 11.34
C ASP A 596 8.25 -10.40 11.65
N ASN A 597 7.38 -10.27 12.66
CA ASN A 597 6.35 -11.26 12.94
C ASN A 597 5.46 -11.53 11.71
N CYS A 598 5.22 -10.49 10.89
CA CYS A 598 4.49 -10.62 9.62
C CYS A 598 5.14 -11.63 8.65
N LYS A 599 6.47 -11.79 8.71
CA LYS A 599 7.27 -12.64 7.81
C LYS A 599 7.13 -14.13 8.10
N ALA A 600 6.44 -14.50 9.19
CA ALA A 600 6.09 -15.89 9.46
C ALA A 600 5.21 -16.46 8.33
N CYS A 601 4.30 -15.66 7.79
CA CYS A 601 3.47 -16.03 6.63
C CYS A 601 3.92 -15.31 5.37
N HIS A 602 4.32 -14.04 5.49
CA HIS A 602 4.64 -13.18 4.36
C HIS A 602 6.15 -13.13 4.08
N ASN A 603 6.54 -12.34 3.07
CA ASN A 603 7.86 -11.72 3.01
C ASN A 603 7.74 -10.29 3.55
N ASP A 604 8.47 -9.32 3.01
CA ASP A 604 8.20 -7.91 3.31
C ASP A 604 6.95 -7.45 2.56
N PRO A 605 5.86 -7.07 3.24
CA PRO A 605 4.66 -6.57 2.59
C PRO A 605 4.97 -5.31 1.78
N GLN A 606 4.39 -5.20 0.59
CA GLN A 606 4.62 -4.06 -0.29
C GLN A 606 3.31 -3.60 -0.92
N PHE A 607 3.02 -2.30 -0.79
CA PHE A 607 1.75 -1.68 -1.20
C PHE A 607 1.98 -0.33 -1.90
N HIS A 608 0.87 0.32 -2.31
CA HIS A 608 0.86 1.64 -2.95
C HIS A 608 1.71 1.70 -4.23
N GLY A 609 1.42 0.79 -5.18
CA GLY A 609 2.14 0.71 -6.45
C GLY A 609 3.62 0.32 -6.31
N GLY A 610 3.99 -0.22 -5.16
CA GLY A 610 5.34 -0.68 -4.86
C GLY A 610 6.18 0.35 -4.12
N SER A 611 5.67 1.55 -3.82
CA SER A 611 6.46 2.63 -3.22
C SER A 611 6.74 2.46 -1.72
N ARG A 612 6.04 1.55 -1.03
CA ARG A 612 6.14 1.34 0.43
C ARG A 612 6.33 -0.14 0.73
N ARG A 613 7.36 -0.48 1.52
CA ARG A 613 7.73 -1.86 1.86
C ARG A 613 8.04 -2.01 3.35
N GLY A 614 7.60 -3.12 3.93
CA GLY A 614 7.83 -3.49 5.32
C GLY A 614 6.81 -2.90 6.28
N ALA A 615 6.38 -3.69 7.27
CA ALA A 615 5.33 -3.30 8.22
C ALA A 615 5.70 -2.07 9.05
N ALA A 616 6.99 -1.84 9.35
CA ALA A 616 7.47 -0.64 10.04
C ALA A 616 7.17 0.64 9.25
N THR A 617 7.39 0.63 7.93
CA THR A 617 7.06 1.75 7.03
C THR A 617 5.57 2.02 7.06
N CYS A 618 4.75 0.98 6.94
CA CYS A 618 3.30 1.14 6.92
C CYS A 618 2.75 1.65 8.26
N LEU A 619 3.32 1.26 9.39
CA LEU A 619 2.97 1.76 10.73
C LEU A 619 3.20 3.26 10.91
N MET A 620 3.96 3.93 10.04
CA MET A 620 4.10 5.39 10.08
C MET A 620 2.82 6.11 9.67
N CYS A 621 2.06 5.55 8.74
CA CYS A 621 0.81 6.14 8.25
C CYS A 621 -0.42 5.40 8.79
N HIS A 622 -0.36 4.07 8.85
CA HIS A 622 -1.46 3.24 9.35
C HIS A 622 -1.39 2.98 10.85
N GLY A 623 -0.35 3.46 11.55
CA GLY A 623 -0.40 3.56 13.01
C GLY A 623 -1.29 4.71 13.49
N GLN A 624 -1.73 5.57 12.57
CA GLN A 624 -2.40 6.82 12.88
C GLN A 624 -3.81 6.64 13.41
N ALA A 625 -4.10 7.12 14.62
CA ALA A 625 -5.48 7.21 15.11
C ALA A 625 -6.28 8.23 14.31
N GLY A 626 -7.57 7.93 14.09
CA GLY A 626 -8.43 8.75 13.24
C GLY A 626 -8.26 8.53 11.73
N ALA A 627 -7.24 7.79 11.27
CA ALA A 627 -7.02 7.61 9.84
C ALA A 627 -8.11 6.75 9.18
N GLU A 628 -8.68 7.26 8.09
CA GLU A 628 -9.65 6.62 7.21
C GLU A 628 -9.13 6.54 5.75
N ASP A 629 -9.83 5.77 4.93
CA ASP A 629 -9.52 5.65 3.51
C ASP A 629 -10.00 6.86 2.68
N GLY A 630 -9.70 6.84 1.38
CA GLY A 630 -9.78 8.02 0.51
C GLY A 630 -11.17 8.49 0.10
N PRO A 631 -12.11 7.60 -0.21
CA PRO A 631 -13.42 8.00 -0.65
C PRO A 631 -14.37 7.93 0.51
N GLN A 632 -14.35 8.99 1.31
CA GLN A 632 -15.60 9.47 1.86
C GLN A 632 -16.54 10.03 0.76
N ARG A 633 -16.06 10.13 -0.49
CA ARG A 633 -16.59 11.07 -1.50
C ARG A 633 -16.61 10.47 -2.90
N VAL A 634 -17.78 10.51 -3.52
CA VAL A 634 -17.95 10.31 -4.96
C VAL A 634 -17.81 11.67 -5.63
N TRP A 635 -16.74 11.91 -6.39
CA TRP A 635 -16.56 13.18 -7.09
C TRP A 635 -17.56 13.29 -8.24
N THR A 636 -18.37 14.35 -8.24
CA THR A 636 -19.49 14.51 -9.18
C THR A 636 -19.11 15.21 -10.47
N GLN A 637 -17.95 15.88 -10.52
CA GLN A 637 -17.45 16.57 -11.72
C GLN A 637 -16.00 16.19 -12.02
N SER A 638 -15.83 15.26 -12.95
CA SER A 638 -14.56 14.80 -13.50
C SER A 638 -14.57 15.04 -15.01
N THR A 639 -13.51 15.62 -15.56
CA THR A 639 -13.29 15.66 -17.03
C THR A 639 -12.91 14.29 -17.59
N ALA A 640 -12.55 13.32 -16.74
CA ALA A 640 -12.40 11.92 -17.13
C ALA A 640 -13.78 11.26 -17.21
N ALA A 641 -14.01 10.48 -18.28
CA ALA A 641 -15.27 9.81 -18.61
C ALA A 641 -15.82 8.81 -17.56
N THR A 642 -15.12 8.64 -16.43
CA THR A 642 -15.46 7.70 -15.35
C THR A 642 -15.36 8.42 -14.01
N PRO A 643 -16.32 8.26 -13.07
CA PRO A 643 -16.16 8.69 -11.70
C PRO A 643 -14.83 8.19 -11.13
N VAL A 644 -14.07 9.07 -10.46
CA VAL A 644 -12.75 8.70 -9.91
C VAL A 644 -12.89 7.75 -8.72
N TYR A 645 -14.05 7.75 -8.04
CA TYR A 645 -14.39 6.77 -7.00
C TYR A 645 -15.84 6.29 -7.20
N PRO A 646 -16.08 5.00 -7.42
CA PRO A 646 -17.42 4.46 -7.58
C PRO A 646 -18.14 4.15 -6.26
N LEU A 647 -17.46 4.24 -5.11
CA LEU A 647 -17.98 3.84 -3.80
C LEU A 647 -17.56 4.84 -2.71
N ALA A 648 -18.50 5.25 -1.85
CA ALA A 648 -18.21 6.00 -0.63
C ALA A 648 -18.08 5.04 0.57
N THR A 649 -17.00 5.16 1.32
CA THR A 649 -16.56 4.34 2.46
C THR A 649 -16.26 5.21 3.69
N ALA A 650 -17.06 6.26 3.91
CA ALA A 650 -16.92 7.11 5.10
C ALA A 650 -17.00 6.26 6.39
N GLY A 651 -16.08 6.47 7.34
CA GLY A 651 -15.95 5.65 8.54
C GLY A 651 -15.04 4.42 8.39
N THR A 652 -14.52 4.14 7.18
CA THR A 652 -13.59 3.02 6.97
C THR A 652 -12.21 3.37 7.48
N SER A 653 -11.93 3.00 8.73
CA SER A 653 -10.60 3.20 9.32
C SER A 653 -9.53 2.37 8.62
N ILE A 654 -8.41 3.03 8.29
CA ILE A 654 -7.18 2.40 7.79
C ILE A 654 -6.11 2.26 8.88
N ASN A 655 -6.45 2.54 10.15
CA ASN A 655 -5.56 2.28 11.27
C ASN A 655 -5.35 0.76 11.42
N TYR A 656 -4.11 0.31 11.62
CA TYR A 656 -3.73 -1.09 11.77
C TYR A 656 -4.43 -1.82 12.90
N ARG A 657 -4.85 -1.13 13.96
CA ARG A 657 -5.66 -1.75 15.03
C ARG A 657 -7.02 -2.25 14.54
N THR A 658 -7.51 -1.72 13.42
CA THR A 658 -8.80 -2.07 12.81
C THR A 658 -8.59 -2.79 11.48
N MET A 659 -7.85 -2.18 10.57
CA MET A 659 -7.70 -2.63 9.19
C MET A 659 -7.01 -4.00 9.10
N LEU A 660 -5.91 -4.22 9.83
CA LEU A 660 -5.22 -5.53 9.76
C LEU A 660 -6.11 -6.66 10.29
N HIS A 661 -6.85 -6.42 11.36
CA HIS A 661 -7.79 -7.41 11.90
C HIS A 661 -8.93 -7.70 10.93
N LYS A 662 -9.53 -6.67 10.31
CA LYS A 662 -10.59 -6.86 9.29
C LYS A 662 -10.08 -7.63 8.07
N ILE A 663 -8.91 -7.27 7.54
CA ILE A 663 -8.28 -7.97 6.39
C ILE A 663 -8.06 -9.44 6.71
N HIS A 664 -7.48 -9.77 7.88
CA HIS A 664 -7.21 -11.17 8.23
C HIS A 664 -8.44 -11.93 8.73
N ARG A 665 -9.46 -11.22 9.24
CA ARG A 665 -10.77 -11.83 9.50
C ARG A 665 -11.45 -12.19 8.17
N GLY A 666 -11.32 -11.32 7.17
CA GLY A 666 -11.65 -11.54 5.76
C GLY A 666 -13.00 -12.22 5.57
N SER A 667 -13.01 -13.41 4.95
CA SER A 667 -14.22 -14.21 4.70
C SER A 667 -15.01 -14.58 5.97
N GLY A 668 -14.37 -14.53 7.15
CA GLY A 668 -15.02 -14.75 8.44
C GLY A 668 -15.77 -13.53 9.00
N LEU A 669 -15.73 -12.37 8.34
CA LEU A 669 -16.54 -11.20 8.71
C LEU A 669 -18.02 -11.45 8.37
N PHE A 670 -18.93 -10.94 9.20
CA PHE A 670 -20.36 -10.97 8.88
C PHE A 670 -20.68 -10.12 7.64
N TYR A 671 -19.99 -8.98 7.49
CA TYR A 671 -20.15 -8.06 6.37
C TYR A 671 -19.00 -8.13 5.35
N ALA A 672 -18.38 -9.31 5.19
CA ALA A 672 -17.21 -9.53 4.35
C ALA A 672 -17.34 -8.88 2.97
N SER A 673 -18.39 -9.20 2.20
CA SER A 673 -18.61 -8.75 0.82
C SER A 673 -18.82 -7.24 0.64
N THR A 674 -19.01 -6.50 1.74
CA THR A 674 -19.19 -5.04 1.73
C THR A 674 -18.03 -4.29 2.35
N TYR A 675 -17.09 -4.99 3.00
CA TYR A 675 -15.90 -4.36 3.54
C TYR A 675 -14.91 -4.07 2.42
N ALA A 676 -14.84 -2.79 2.04
CA ALA A 676 -13.88 -2.29 1.08
C ALA A 676 -12.96 -1.26 1.74
N VAL A 677 -11.68 -1.31 1.41
CA VAL A 677 -10.74 -0.21 1.64
C VAL A 677 -10.35 0.36 0.29
N VAL A 678 -10.60 1.63 0.08
CA VAL A 678 -10.24 2.27 -1.18
C VAL A 678 -8.87 2.92 -1.05
N GLY A 679 -7.91 2.19 -1.61
CA GLY A 679 -6.51 2.51 -1.66
C GLY A 679 -6.08 2.88 -3.08
N ASN A 680 -4.83 2.51 -3.41
CA ASN A 680 -4.02 3.14 -4.45
C ASN A 680 -4.74 3.48 -5.76
N GLY A 681 -4.60 4.73 -6.23
CA GLY A 681 -5.23 5.20 -7.47
C GLY A 681 -6.76 5.35 -7.39
N GLY A 682 -7.35 5.23 -6.20
CA GLY A 682 -8.80 5.25 -5.99
C GLY A 682 -9.50 3.93 -6.26
N THR A 683 -8.73 2.84 -6.18
CA THR A 683 -9.23 1.48 -6.40
C THR A 683 -9.80 0.91 -5.10
N ALA A 684 -11.03 0.41 -5.16
CA ALA A 684 -11.60 -0.35 -4.06
C ALA A 684 -10.94 -1.73 -3.97
N HIS A 685 -10.46 -2.08 -2.77
CA HIS A 685 -9.93 -3.40 -2.45
C HIS A 685 -10.88 -4.08 -1.48
N TYR A 686 -11.37 -5.25 -1.86
CA TYR A 686 -12.17 -6.14 -1.02
C TYR A 686 -11.28 -7.23 -0.44
N TYR A 687 -11.70 -7.77 0.70
CA TYR A 687 -10.94 -8.79 1.44
C TYR A 687 -11.83 -9.97 1.87
N ASP A 688 -12.99 -10.11 1.24
CA ASP A 688 -13.97 -11.17 1.49
C ASP A 688 -13.50 -12.56 1.05
N GLU A 689 -12.50 -12.63 0.17
CA GLU A 689 -11.82 -13.87 -0.22
C GLU A 689 -10.60 -14.18 0.68
N ILE A 690 -10.20 -13.27 1.57
CA ILE A 690 -9.01 -13.46 2.40
C ILE A 690 -9.30 -14.36 3.59
N THR A 691 -8.42 -15.32 3.83
CA THR A 691 -8.41 -16.16 5.02
C THR A 691 -7.08 -16.06 5.75
N PHE A 692 -7.10 -16.26 7.08
CA PHE A 692 -5.87 -16.25 7.88
C PHE A 692 -5.28 -17.67 8.02
N PRO A 693 -4.06 -17.94 7.51
CA PRO A 693 -3.50 -19.29 7.43
C PRO A 693 -3.31 -20.09 8.73
N PRO A 694 -3.06 -19.47 9.91
CA PRO A 694 -2.92 -20.18 11.17
C PRO A 694 -4.04 -21.18 11.44
N MET A 695 -3.68 -22.46 11.60
CA MET A 695 -4.64 -23.52 11.87
C MET A 695 -4.16 -24.48 12.99
N PRO A 696 -5.06 -25.07 13.78
CA PRO A 696 -6.48 -24.71 13.89
C PRO A 696 -6.63 -23.27 14.43
N GLY A 697 -7.82 -22.66 14.35
CA GLY A 697 -8.17 -21.45 15.11
C GLY A 697 -7.98 -20.09 14.44
N GLY A 698 -7.32 -19.99 13.29
CA GLY A 698 -7.27 -18.76 12.49
C GLY A 698 -6.80 -17.55 13.31
N VAL A 699 -7.55 -16.46 13.21
CA VAL A 699 -7.22 -15.14 13.82
C VAL A 699 -7.13 -15.14 15.35
N LYS A 700 -7.45 -16.26 16.01
CA LYS A 700 -7.30 -16.44 17.46
C LYS A 700 -5.84 -16.50 17.91
N HIS A 701 -4.90 -16.78 17.02
CA HIS A 701 -3.47 -16.79 17.33
C HIS A 701 -2.87 -15.38 17.32
N CYS A 702 -3.26 -14.56 18.31
CA CYS A 702 -2.81 -13.17 18.45
C CYS A 702 -1.28 -13.04 18.48
N ASP A 703 -0.58 -14.05 19.02
CA ASP A 703 0.87 -14.14 19.09
C ASP A 703 1.55 -14.17 17.72
N LYS A 704 0.85 -14.58 16.66
CA LYS A 704 1.41 -14.56 15.29
C LYS A 704 1.74 -13.16 14.79
N CYS A 705 1.00 -12.15 15.24
CA CYS A 705 1.27 -10.75 14.91
C CYS A 705 1.93 -10.01 16.06
N HIS A 706 1.47 -10.22 17.30
CA HIS A 706 1.95 -9.48 18.46
C HIS A 706 3.27 -10.01 19.02
N GLY A 707 3.61 -11.28 18.77
CA GLY A 707 4.76 -11.97 19.33
C GLY A 707 4.39 -12.84 20.54
N SER A 708 5.04 -13.99 20.67
CA SER A 708 4.74 -15.01 21.70
C SER A 708 4.99 -14.54 23.13
N SER A 709 5.89 -13.60 23.34
CA SER A 709 6.18 -12.99 24.66
C SER A 709 5.49 -11.65 24.88
N ASN A 710 4.69 -11.18 23.93
CA ASN A 710 4.01 -9.89 24.03
C ASN A 710 2.60 -10.05 24.61
N ASP A 711 2.26 -9.20 25.57
CA ASP A 711 0.99 -9.19 26.27
C ASP A 711 0.10 -7.98 25.91
N ALA A 712 0.57 -7.07 25.06
CA ALA A 712 -0.13 -5.84 24.68
C ALA A 712 -1.48 -6.09 23.97
N TRP A 713 -1.70 -7.29 23.42
CA TRP A 713 -2.98 -7.67 22.79
C TRP A 713 -4.05 -8.10 23.80
N LYS A 714 -3.67 -8.37 25.05
CA LYS A 714 -4.62 -8.87 26.06
C LYS A 714 -5.60 -7.81 26.54
N GLU A 715 -5.29 -6.54 26.30
CA GLU A 715 -6.10 -5.38 26.64
C GLU A 715 -5.91 -4.30 25.57
N PRO A 716 -6.98 -3.79 24.92
CA PRO A 716 -6.84 -2.74 23.90
C PRO A 716 -6.22 -1.48 24.51
N SER A 717 -5.28 -0.81 23.85
CA SER A 717 -4.59 0.35 24.44
C SER A 717 -5.47 1.62 24.50
N ASP A 718 -5.20 2.46 25.49
CA ASP A 718 -5.70 3.84 25.56
C ASP A 718 -5.04 4.71 24.46
N ARG A 719 -5.73 5.76 24.02
CA ARG A 719 -5.36 6.70 22.95
C ARG A 719 -5.84 8.13 23.28
N ALA A 720 -6.22 8.41 24.52
CA ALA A 720 -6.66 9.73 24.95
C ALA A 720 -5.49 10.74 24.91
N HIS A 721 -5.78 11.99 24.56
CA HIS A 721 -4.80 13.05 24.65
C HIS A 721 -4.43 13.27 26.14
N PRO A 722 -3.13 13.35 26.50
CA PRO A 722 -2.73 13.38 27.90
C PRO A 722 -3.26 14.58 28.69
N THR A 723 -3.47 15.73 28.03
CA THR A 723 -3.81 17.01 28.69
C THR A 723 -5.09 17.66 28.19
N GLU A 724 -5.62 17.24 27.03
CA GLU A 724 -6.70 17.96 26.32
C GLU A 724 -7.80 17.00 25.85
N GLN A 725 -7.92 15.84 26.49
CA GLN A 725 -9.02 14.91 26.22
C GLN A 725 -10.32 15.50 26.78
N VAL A 726 -11.32 15.71 25.92
CA VAL A 726 -12.60 16.34 26.30
C VAL A 726 -13.61 15.29 26.80
N GLY A 727 -13.56 14.06 26.27
CA GLY A 727 -14.51 13.00 26.63
C GLY A 727 -13.89 11.59 26.64
N PRO A 728 -14.62 10.59 27.16
CA PRO A 728 -14.21 9.19 27.11
C PRO A 728 -13.95 8.72 25.67
N MET A 729 -12.96 7.85 25.52
CA MET A 729 -12.65 7.20 24.26
C MET A 729 -13.19 5.77 24.19
N THR A 730 -13.43 5.31 22.97
CA THR A 730 -13.80 3.92 22.67
C THR A 730 -12.53 3.12 22.37
N ARG A 731 -11.98 2.44 23.38
CA ARG A 731 -10.77 1.61 23.22
C ARG A 731 -11.11 0.19 22.81
N TRP A 732 -12.29 -0.34 23.16
CA TRP A 732 -12.70 -1.71 22.87
C TRP A 732 -13.39 -1.84 21.51
N ARG A 733 -14.43 -1.04 21.25
CA ARG A 733 -15.25 -1.13 20.03
C ARG A 733 -14.44 -1.15 18.74
N PRO A 734 -13.41 -0.29 18.53
CA PRO A 734 -12.60 -0.33 17.31
C PRO A 734 -11.87 -1.66 17.06
N VAL A 735 -11.43 -2.34 18.13
CA VAL A 735 -10.64 -3.58 18.06
C VAL A 735 -11.53 -4.82 18.08
N CYS A 736 -12.59 -4.81 18.87
CA CYS A 736 -13.54 -5.93 18.90
C CYS A 736 -14.39 -5.95 17.62
N GLY A 737 -14.89 -4.79 17.19
CA GLY A 737 -15.69 -4.63 15.97
C GLY A 737 -14.91 -4.84 14.67
N SER A 738 -13.57 -4.94 14.71
CA SER A 738 -12.79 -5.34 13.53
C SER A 738 -12.89 -6.83 13.22
N CYS A 739 -13.31 -7.67 14.17
CA CYS A 739 -13.52 -9.10 13.96
C CYS A 739 -14.96 -9.55 14.24
N HIS A 740 -15.66 -8.84 15.13
CA HIS A 740 -17.03 -9.11 15.56
C HIS A 740 -17.96 -8.01 15.03
N ASP A 741 -18.31 -8.10 13.75
CA ASP A 741 -19.04 -7.08 13.02
C ASP A 741 -20.52 -7.43 12.79
N ALA A 742 -21.03 -8.52 13.37
CA ALA A 742 -22.45 -8.88 13.23
C ALA A 742 -23.38 -7.87 13.96
N PRO A 743 -24.67 -7.78 13.57
CA PRO A 743 -25.64 -6.88 14.20
C PRO A 743 -25.73 -7.02 15.72
N ASP A 744 -25.78 -8.26 16.22
CA ASP A 744 -25.90 -8.52 17.67
C ASP A 744 -24.64 -8.09 18.43
N ASN A 745 -23.46 -8.21 17.82
CA ASN A 745 -22.22 -7.70 18.40
C ASN A 745 -22.26 -6.18 18.50
N SER A 746 -22.73 -5.51 17.44
CA SER A 746 -22.89 -4.05 17.43
C SER A 746 -23.86 -3.58 18.51
N ALA A 747 -25.02 -4.23 18.65
CA ALA A 747 -25.98 -3.94 19.72
C ALA A 747 -25.40 -4.18 21.12
N HIS A 748 -24.58 -5.23 21.29
CA HIS A 748 -23.87 -5.47 22.54
C HIS A 748 -22.86 -4.35 22.85
N PHE A 749 -22.09 -3.90 21.86
CA PHE A 749 -21.16 -2.77 22.06
C PHE A 749 -21.91 -1.49 22.44
N ASP A 750 -23.04 -1.21 21.80
CA ASP A 750 -23.88 -0.05 22.11
C ASP A 750 -24.43 -0.13 23.54
N LEU A 751 -24.92 -1.29 23.97
CA LEU A 751 -25.40 -1.51 25.35
C LEU A 751 -24.30 -1.32 26.40
N MET A 752 -23.06 -1.67 26.05
CA MET A 752 -21.88 -1.55 26.91
C MET A 752 -21.16 -0.21 26.77
N THR A 753 -21.74 0.75 26.06
CA THR A 753 -21.22 2.10 25.89
C THR A 753 -22.22 3.09 26.46
N ALA A 754 -21.84 3.81 27.52
CA ALA A 754 -22.69 4.84 28.09
C ALA A 754 -22.91 5.99 27.07
N PRO A 755 -23.99 6.77 27.19
CA PRO A 755 -24.20 7.95 26.33
C PRO A 755 -23.05 8.97 26.34
N SER A 756 -22.20 8.95 27.39
CA SER A 756 -20.97 9.75 27.47
C SER A 756 -19.82 9.22 26.60
N GLY A 757 -19.97 8.05 25.96
CA GLY A 757 -18.91 7.36 25.20
C GLY A 757 -18.06 6.40 26.04
N ALA A 758 -18.26 6.34 27.37
CA ALA A 758 -17.49 5.45 28.24
C ALA A 758 -17.90 3.98 28.07
N GLU A 759 -16.93 3.10 27.81
CA GLU A 759 -17.15 1.66 27.63
C GLU A 759 -17.02 0.89 28.95
N SER A 760 -17.97 -0.01 29.23
CA SER A 760 -17.91 -0.94 30.36
C SER A 760 -17.42 -2.34 30.00
N CYS A 761 -16.94 -2.55 28.77
CA CYS A 761 -16.47 -3.83 28.22
C CYS A 761 -15.45 -4.54 29.14
N GLY A 762 -14.51 -3.78 29.72
CA GLY A 762 -13.48 -4.29 30.63
C GLY A 762 -14.02 -4.96 31.91
N THR A 763 -15.27 -4.68 32.30
CA THR A 763 -15.92 -5.33 33.46
C THR A 763 -16.03 -6.85 33.28
N CYS A 764 -16.27 -7.28 32.04
CA CYS A 764 -16.46 -8.68 31.66
C CYS A 764 -15.27 -9.25 30.86
N HIS A 765 -14.66 -8.43 30.01
CA HIS A 765 -13.60 -8.83 29.07
C HIS A 765 -12.19 -8.39 29.47
N GLY A 766 -12.04 -7.61 30.54
CA GLY A 766 -10.74 -7.18 31.04
C GLY A 766 -9.91 -8.34 31.58
N LEU A 767 -8.60 -8.11 31.70
CA LEU A 767 -7.66 -9.07 32.29
C LEU A 767 -8.15 -9.64 33.64
N GLY A 768 -8.04 -10.97 33.80
CA GLY A 768 -8.47 -11.68 35.01
C GLY A 768 -9.96 -12.00 35.11
N LYS A 769 -10.80 -11.53 34.16
CA LYS A 769 -12.22 -11.88 34.09
C LYS A 769 -12.46 -13.20 33.37
N VAL A 770 -13.60 -13.86 33.62
CA VAL A 770 -13.96 -15.16 33.05
C VAL A 770 -14.19 -15.15 31.53
N TYR A 771 -14.42 -13.98 30.93
CA TYR A 771 -14.59 -13.80 29.48
C TYR A 771 -13.47 -12.95 28.86
N ASN A 772 -12.29 -12.90 29.48
CA ASN A 772 -11.19 -12.07 28.97
C ASN A 772 -10.68 -12.52 27.60
N ILE A 773 -10.06 -11.59 26.86
CA ILE A 773 -9.55 -11.82 25.49
C ILE A 773 -8.67 -13.07 25.42
N GLN A 774 -7.74 -13.23 26.36
CA GLN A 774 -6.81 -14.36 26.36
C GLN A 774 -7.52 -15.71 26.50
N MET A 775 -8.58 -15.81 27.31
CA MET A 775 -9.28 -17.07 27.52
C MET A 775 -10.24 -17.40 26.38
N MET A 776 -10.88 -16.39 25.77
CA MET A 776 -11.83 -16.59 24.69
C MET A 776 -11.15 -16.84 23.33
N HIS A 777 -9.92 -16.34 23.14
CA HIS A 777 -9.15 -16.49 21.91
C HIS A 777 -7.99 -17.48 22.01
N LYS A 778 -7.90 -18.29 23.07
CA LYS A 778 -7.01 -19.47 23.05
C LYS A 778 -7.73 -20.64 22.40
N ASN A 779 -7.07 -21.33 21.46
CA ASN A 779 -7.53 -22.65 21.07
C ASN A 779 -7.43 -23.59 22.27
N ARG A 780 -8.52 -24.34 22.51
CA ARG A 780 -8.59 -25.40 23.51
C ARG A 780 -8.00 -26.70 22.97
#